data_AF-A0A151N081-F1
#
_entry.id   AF-A0A151N081-F1
#
_cell.length_a   1.000
_cell.length_b   1.000
_cell.length_c   1.000
_cell.angle_alpha   90.00
_cell.angle_beta   90.00
_cell.angle_gamma   90.00
#
_symmetry.space_group_name_H-M   'P 1'
#
loop_
_entity.id
_entity.type
_entity.pdbx_description
1 polymer ?
#
loop_
_entity_poly.entity_id
_entity_poly.type
_entity_poly.pdbx_seq_one_letter_code
_entity_poly.pdbx_strand_id
1 'polypeptide(L)'
;MGCGTSATESQAKKSEKAIKAAILIQRWYRCAMARLEMRRRYALNIFQSIEYAEEQAQLQLSDFFTFMLDHFTQLNETDTDSVSHFFDGISDFNTTSSDLVLLEYEKMIEVPHSYRGPRLSFPLTAEDTAALLHAFKYHQQLHARYVLQLLHETRRVLRQMPNITHLSTSYSKEITICGDLHGKLDDLLLIFYKNGVPSEKNPYLFNGDFVDRGKNSMEILIILFAFLLVYPNDLHLNRGNHEDYLINLRYGFTKEVMKKYRYHGQKILRLLEDVFSWLPLATIIDSKVLILHGGISDTTDLDLLNLFSRNKMKSVLKPPNPHTQKKSSLNKTGLVEQHSSVSKRTAKSPATSGYRGPHTNDRSDAEERTRRLHGGTRSDLPPQMHYLESSACKLPELTAKEWKQVVDILWSDPKTQKGCTSNKYRGAGCYFGPDVTSRLLKKYNLKMLIRSHECKQEGYEVIHGGKVITIFSASNYYEEGSNRGAYIKLNPNLIPRFVQYQVSKHTRKETLNQRVSVVECSALKSLREKIYTHRLELIETFKQYDPNDTGYISVGEWALAMESVLHLDLPWRTLRSRLVQLGSDERVDYLSCFDDLEIEQPLKEVQPALVETFCRYRNDLETIFNIIDKDRSGLISIEEFRQTWRFFSSHLNINIDDEAINKLAHAIDFNKDGSIDFNEFLEAFHVVHKFEKRKNQ
;
A
#
# COMPACT_ATOMS: atom_id res chain seq x y z
N MET A 1 -76.73 -15.93 -43.04
CA MET A 1 -76.24 -15.09 -41.92
C MET A 1 -75.01 -15.75 -41.34
N GLY A 2 -73.82 -15.25 -41.65
CA GLY A 2 -72.55 -15.77 -41.14
C GLY A 2 -71.50 -14.68 -41.22
N CYS A 3 -71.27 -13.98 -40.12
CA CYS A 3 -70.10 -13.14 -39.87
C CYS A 3 -70.14 -12.70 -38.39
N GLY A 4 -69.24 -13.21 -37.57
CA GLY A 4 -69.14 -12.80 -36.15
C GLY A 4 -67.95 -13.36 -35.36
N THR A 5 -67.34 -14.47 -35.78
CA THR A 5 -66.30 -15.15 -35.00
C THR A 5 -64.85 -14.93 -35.48
N SER A 6 -64.64 -14.37 -36.67
CA SER A 6 -63.29 -14.22 -37.26
C SER A 6 -62.47 -13.05 -36.66
N ALA A 7 -63.12 -11.98 -36.21
CA ALA A 7 -62.42 -10.77 -35.74
C ALA A 7 -61.72 -10.98 -34.38
N THR A 8 -62.33 -11.75 -33.47
CA THR A 8 -61.82 -11.99 -32.11
C THR A 8 -60.62 -12.95 -32.10
N GLU A 9 -60.61 -13.99 -32.94
CA GLU A 9 -59.44 -14.88 -33.10
C GLU A 9 -58.24 -14.16 -33.73
N SER A 10 -58.48 -13.29 -34.71
CA SER A 10 -57.43 -12.48 -35.34
C SER A 10 -56.77 -11.52 -34.35
N GLN A 11 -57.58 -10.90 -33.48
CA GLN A 11 -57.12 -9.97 -32.45
C GLN A 11 -56.40 -10.70 -31.29
N ALA A 12 -56.88 -11.88 -30.90
CA ALA A 12 -56.21 -12.77 -29.96
C ALA A 12 -54.86 -13.28 -30.49
N LYS A 13 -54.78 -13.71 -31.76
CA LYS A 13 -53.52 -14.12 -32.43
C LYS A 13 -52.53 -12.95 -32.56
N LYS A 14 -53.01 -11.72 -32.82
CA LYS A 14 -52.17 -10.51 -32.80
C LYS A 14 -51.62 -10.22 -31.41
N SER A 15 -52.44 -10.37 -30.35
CA SER A 15 -52.02 -10.24 -28.95
C SER A 15 -50.99 -11.30 -28.56
N GLU A 16 -51.20 -12.56 -28.94
CA GLU A 16 -50.25 -13.66 -28.71
C GLU A 16 -48.91 -13.43 -29.44
N LYS A 17 -48.95 -12.96 -30.69
CA LYS A 17 -47.76 -12.59 -31.46
C LYS A 17 -47.00 -11.42 -30.81
N ALA A 18 -47.71 -10.43 -30.30
CA ALA A 18 -47.13 -9.31 -29.57
C ALA A 18 -46.46 -9.76 -28.26
N ILE A 19 -47.09 -10.66 -27.50
CA ILE A 19 -46.50 -11.25 -26.28
C ILE A 19 -45.25 -12.06 -26.61
N LYS A 20 -45.28 -12.91 -27.64
CA LYS A 20 -44.11 -13.67 -28.11
C LYS A 20 -42.97 -12.74 -28.54
N ALA A 21 -43.27 -11.67 -29.26
CA ALA A 21 -42.28 -10.66 -29.65
C ALA A 21 -41.70 -9.93 -28.42
N ALA A 22 -42.53 -9.55 -27.45
CA ALA A 22 -42.07 -8.92 -26.21
C ALA A 22 -41.13 -9.82 -25.41
N ILE A 23 -41.44 -11.12 -25.29
CA ILE A 23 -40.56 -12.11 -24.63
C ILE A 23 -39.22 -12.22 -25.36
N LEU A 24 -39.22 -12.26 -26.69
CA LEU A 24 -37.98 -12.31 -27.48
C LEU A 24 -37.14 -11.05 -27.30
N ILE A 25 -37.76 -9.86 -27.33
CA ILE A 25 -37.08 -8.57 -27.09
C ILE A 25 -36.52 -8.53 -25.67
N GLN A 26 -37.28 -8.93 -24.65
CA GLN A 26 -36.81 -8.98 -23.27
C GLN A 26 -35.67 -10.00 -23.08
N ARG A 27 -35.73 -11.15 -23.75
CA ARG A 27 -34.65 -12.15 -23.72
C ARG A 27 -33.39 -11.60 -24.39
N TRP A 28 -33.52 -11.03 -25.58
CA TRP A 28 -32.43 -10.39 -26.29
C TRP A 28 -31.80 -9.26 -25.46
N TYR A 29 -32.62 -8.39 -24.88
CA TYR A 29 -32.17 -7.29 -24.02
C TYR A 29 -31.43 -7.80 -22.79
N ARG A 30 -31.98 -8.79 -22.07
CA ARG A 30 -31.31 -9.42 -20.92
C ARG A 30 -29.97 -10.05 -21.31
N CYS A 31 -29.91 -10.75 -22.44
CA CYS A 31 -28.66 -11.33 -22.95
C CYS A 31 -27.65 -10.24 -23.35
N ALA A 32 -28.09 -9.17 -24.01
CA ALA A 32 -27.24 -8.05 -24.41
C ALA A 32 -26.68 -7.32 -23.18
N MET A 33 -27.52 -7.05 -22.18
CA MET A 33 -27.11 -6.44 -20.91
C MET A 33 -26.17 -7.35 -20.12
N ALA A 34 -26.42 -8.66 -20.08
CA ALA A 34 -25.53 -9.62 -19.42
C ALA A 34 -24.15 -9.68 -20.09
N ARG A 35 -24.08 -9.66 -21.43
CA ARG A 35 -22.80 -9.59 -22.17
C ARG A 35 -22.07 -8.29 -21.91
N LEU A 36 -22.78 -7.16 -21.89
CA LEU A 36 -22.18 -5.87 -21.58
C LEU A 36 -21.63 -5.83 -20.14
N GLU A 37 -22.40 -6.34 -19.18
CA GLU A 37 -21.95 -6.43 -17.79
C GLU A 37 -20.75 -7.38 -17.63
N MET A 38 -20.74 -8.52 -18.32
CA MET A 38 -19.58 -9.42 -18.37
C MET A 38 -18.34 -8.69 -18.90
N ARG A 39 -18.47 -7.93 -20.01
CA ARG A 39 -17.38 -7.12 -20.59
C ARG A 39 -16.84 -6.10 -19.61
N ARG A 40 -17.74 -5.40 -18.93
CA ARG A 40 -17.38 -4.41 -17.90
C ARG A 40 -16.63 -5.05 -16.73
N ARG A 41 -17.09 -6.20 -16.24
CA ARG A 41 -16.48 -6.90 -15.09
C ARG A 41 -15.10 -7.44 -15.39
N TYR A 42 -14.92 -8.13 -16.51
CA TYR A 42 -13.59 -8.67 -16.80
C TYR A 42 -12.61 -7.54 -17.12
N ALA A 43 -13.04 -6.43 -17.73
CA ALA A 43 -12.16 -5.29 -17.99
C ALA A 43 -11.63 -4.69 -16.69
N LEU A 44 -12.50 -4.52 -15.68
CA LEU A 44 -12.08 -4.12 -14.34
C LEU A 44 -11.14 -5.16 -13.70
N ASN A 45 -11.45 -6.46 -13.84
CA ASN A 45 -10.60 -7.53 -13.32
C ASN A 45 -9.21 -7.55 -13.97
N ILE A 46 -9.10 -7.25 -15.27
CA ILE A 46 -7.81 -7.10 -15.96
C ILE A 46 -6.97 -6.02 -15.29
N PHE A 47 -7.54 -4.82 -15.10
CA PHE A 47 -6.83 -3.73 -14.45
C PHE A 47 -6.39 -4.08 -13.02
N GLN A 48 -7.29 -4.66 -12.22
CA GLN A 48 -6.98 -5.07 -10.85
C GLN A 48 -5.90 -6.15 -10.79
N SER A 49 -5.99 -7.19 -11.62
CA SER A 49 -4.99 -8.26 -11.62
C SER A 49 -3.60 -7.76 -12.04
N ILE A 50 -3.53 -6.83 -13.00
CA ILE A 50 -2.27 -6.18 -13.39
C ILE A 50 -1.72 -5.35 -12.21
N GLU A 51 -2.58 -4.53 -11.59
CA GLU A 51 -2.21 -3.70 -10.44
C GLU A 51 -1.69 -4.52 -9.26
N TYR A 52 -2.36 -5.62 -8.91
CA TYR A 52 -1.94 -6.49 -7.82
C TYR A 52 -0.60 -7.17 -8.13
N ALA A 53 -0.40 -7.62 -9.38
CA ALA A 53 0.88 -8.18 -9.80
C ALA A 53 2.02 -7.15 -9.72
N GLU A 54 1.76 -5.87 -9.99
CA GLU A 54 2.73 -4.79 -9.81
C GLU A 54 3.05 -4.52 -8.32
N GLU A 55 2.04 -4.56 -7.45
CA GLU A 55 2.21 -4.45 -5.98
C GLU A 55 3.06 -5.59 -5.43
N GLN A 56 2.77 -6.81 -5.86
CA GLN A 56 3.56 -7.99 -5.49
C GLN A 56 5.01 -7.88 -5.98
N ALA A 57 5.23 -7.43 -7.22
CA ALA A 57 6.57 -7.24 -7.77
C ALA A 57 7.37 -6.19 -6.98
N GLN A 58 6.72 -5.14 -6.45
CA GLN A 58 7.39 -4.14 -5.62
C GLN A 58 7.86 -4.70 -4.27
N LEU A 59 7.04 -5.55 -3.64
CA LEU A 59 7.43 -6.24 -2.41
C LEU A 59 8.66 -7.12 -2.64
N GLN A 60 8.63 -7.92 -3.71
CA GLN A 60 9.75 -8.78 -4.11
C GLN A 60 11.00 -7.98 -4.45
N LEU A 61 10.86 -6.83 -5.12
CA LEU A 61 11.99 -5.95 -5.43
C LEU A 61 12.59 -5.35 -4.14
N SER A 62 11.76 -5.04 -3.14
CA SER A 62 12.25 -4.60 -1.83
C SER A 62 12.99 -5.72 -1.09
N ASP A 63 12.50 -6.96 -1.17
CA ASP A 63 13.17 -8.14 -0.62
C ASP A 63 14.50 -8.40 -1.35
N PHE A 64 14.54 -8.23 -2.67
CA PHE A 64 15.74 -8.33 -3.48
C PHE A 64 16.79 -7.28 -3.11
N PHE A 65 16.42 -6.00 -3.00
CA PHE A 65 17.34 -4.96 -2.57
C PHE A 65 17.83 -5.23 -1.13
N THR A 66 16.96 -5.70 -0.24
CA THR A 66 17.33 -6.09 1.12
C THR A 66 18.33 -7.26 1.10
N PHE A 67 18.05 -8.29 0.31
CA PHE A 67 18.89 -9.49 0.16
C PHE A 67 20.25 -9.22 -0.48
N MET A 68 20.30 -8.40 -1.53
CA MET A 68 21.54 -7.96 -2.17
C MET A 68 22.41 -7.26 -1.13
N LEU A 69 21.84 -6.41 -0.31
CA LEU A 69 22.62 -5.71 0.69
C LEU A 69 23.08 -6.64 1.83
N ASP A 70 22.26 -7.63 2.22
CA ASP A 70 22.64 -8.65 3.21
C ASP A 70 23.77 -9.57 2.70
N HIS A 71 23.74 -10.03 1.45
CA HIS A 71 24.78 -10.93 0.91
C HIS A 71 26.14 -10.26 0.72
N PHE A 72 26.18 -8.97 0.39
CA PHE A 72 27.43 -8.26 0.20
C PHE A 72 28.11 -7.89 1.54
N THR A 73 27.36 -7.85 2.66
CA THR A 73 27.95 -7.71 4.01
C THR A 73 28.65 -8.98 4.51
N GLN A 74 28.32 -10.16 3.98
CA GLN A 74 28.91 -11.43 4.38
C GLN A 74 30.28 -11.72 3.73
N LEU A 75 30.71 -10.93 2.73
CA LEU A 75 32.05 -11.05 2.12
C LEU A 75 33.16 -10.39 2.94
N ASN A 76 32.83 -9.67 4.02
CA ASN A 76 33.79 -8.95 4.87
C ASN A 76 33.81 -9.50 6.32
N GLU A 77 33.83 -10.82 6.50
CA GLU A 77 34.11 -11.43 7.81
C GLU A 77 35.62 -11.57 8.06
N THR A 78 36.33 -10.45 8.20
CA THR A 78 37.53 -10.34 9.03
C THR A 78 37.64 -8.90 9.52
N ASP A 79 36.96 -8.61 10.63
CA ASP A 79 37.41 -7.73 11.71
C ASP A 79 36.20 -7.37 12.57
N THR A 80 35.92 -8.26 13.51
CA THR A 80 35.16 -7.95 14.72
C THR A 80 35.95 -6.94 15.54
N ASP A 81 35.50 -5.68 15.62
CA ASP A 81 35.50 -4.83 16.84
C ASP A 81 35.14 -3.34 16.64
N SER A 82 34.37 -2.95 15.62
CA SER A 82 33.98 -1.52 15.43
C SER A 82 32.48 -1.22 15.34
N VAL A 83 31.62 -2.16 15.76
CA VAL A 83 30.14 -2.07 15.57
C VAL A 83 29.42 -1.22 16.63
N SER A 84 30.11 -0.57 17.56
CA SER A 84 29.46 0.16 18.67
C SER A 84 29.39 1.69 18.55
N HIS A 85 30.01 2.34 17.55
CA HIS A 85 30.18 3.81 17.59
C HIS A 85 29.72 4.61 16.36
N PHE A 86 28.93 4.04 15.44
CA PHE A 86 28.48 4.78 14.24
C PHE A 86 26.97 4.96 14.08
N PHE A 87 26.18 4.55 15.08
CA PHE A 87 24.73 4.77 15.10
C PHE A 87 24.33 6.20 15.52
N ASP A 88 25.26 7.01 16.02
CA ASP A 88 25.02 8.43 16.33
C ASP A 88 24.85 9.31 15.08
N GLY A 89 25.17 8.81 13.88
CA GLY A 89 25.10 9.62 12.65
C GLY A 89 23.74 9.65 11.95
N ILE A 90 22.93 8.59 12.10
CA ILE A 90 21.66 8.40 11.33
C ILE A 90 20.52 7.84 12.21
N SER A 91 20.75 7.64 13.52
CA SER A 91 19.67 7.36 14.50
C SER A 91 19.51 8.38 15.63
N ASP A 92 20.34 9.42 15.71
CA ASP A 92 20.15 10.51 16.68
C ASP A 92 19.29 11.65 16.14
N PHE A 93 17.99 11.40 16.09
CA PHE A 93 17.06 12.51 16.34
C PHE A 93 16.80 12.59 17.84
N ASN A 94 17.74 13.22 18.55
CA ASN A 94 17.36 13.97 19.75
C ASN A 94 16.29 14.98 19.29
N THR A 95 15.04 14.68 19.65
CA THR A 95 13.81 15.22 19.04
C THR A 95 13.75 16.75 19.08
N THR A 96 14.51 17.38 19.97
CA THR A 96 14.60 18.84 20.14
C THR A 96 15.62 19.53 19.25
N SER A 97 16.72 18.87 18.84
CA SER A 97 17.80 19.51 18.08
C SER A 97 17.52 19.63 16.58
N SER A 98 16.79 18.66 16.02
CA SER A 98 16.52 18.65 14.58
C SER A 98 15.30 19.45 14.13
N ASP A 99 14.31 19.63 14.99
CA ASP A 99 13.18 20.53 14.71
C ASP A 99 13.70 21.98 14.54
N LEU A 100 14.73 22.38 15.30
CA LEU A 100 15.40 23.67 15.15
C LEU A 100 16.11 23.80 13.79
N VAL A 101 16.83 22.77 13.35
CA VAL A 101 17.51 22.77 12.04
C VAL A 101 16.51 22.85 10.88
N LEU A 102 15.36 22.17 10.99
CA LEU A 102 14.29 22.27 10.00
C LEU A 102 13.65 23.67 10.00
N LEU A 103 13.36 24.23 11.17
CA LEU A 103 12.83 25.59 11.31
C LEU A 103 13.81 26.66 10.77
N GLU A 104 15.11 26.48 10.97
CA GLU A 104 16.14 27.32 10.38
C GLU A 104 16.17 27.18 8.86
N TYR A 105 16.13 25.95 8.34
CA TYR A 105 16.07 25.68 6.91
C TYR A 105 14.84 26.33 6.25
N GLU A 106 13.67 26.24 6.88
CA GLU A 106 12.44 26.88 6.41
C GLU A 106 12.57 28.41 6.32
N LYS A 107 13.23 29.04 7.30
CA LYS A 107 13.49 30.49 7.32
C LYS A 107 14.47 30.93 6.23
N MET A 108 15.42 30.08 5.86
CA MET A 108 16.38 30.35 4.79
C MET A 108 15.75 30.30 3.38
N ILE A 109 14.58 29.68 3.22
CA ILE A 109 13.89 29.62 1.93
C ILE A 109 13.19 30.96 1.67
N GLU A 110 13.80 31.79 0.83
CA GLU A 110 13.18 33.03 0.36
C GLU A 110 11.98 32.74 -0.56
N VAL A 111 10.90 33.49 -0.38
CA VAL A 111 9.73 33.44 -1.29
C VAL A 111 9.84 34.61 -2.25
N PRO A 112 10.06 34.38 -3.55
CA PRO A 112 10.24 35.45 -4.53
C PRO A 112 9.05 36.43 -4.52
N HIS A 113 9.33 37.71 -4.76
CA HIS A 113 8.28 38.73 -4.93
C HIS A 113 7.38 38.44 -6.13
N SER A 114 7.82 37.64 -7.11
CA SER A 114 7.04 37.17 -8.25
C SER A 114 6.03 36.06 -7.89
N TYR A 115 6.15 35.43 -6.72
CA TYR A 115 5.21 34.41 -6.28
C TYR A 115 3.82 35.00 -6.00
N ARG A 116 2.81 34.50 -6.70
CA ARG A 116 1.40 34.95 -6.66
C ARG A 116 0.45 33.94 -6.01
N GLY A 117 0.97 32.84 -5.47
CA GLY A 117 0.14 31.82 -4.83
C GLY A 117 -0.16 32.12 -3.36
N PRO A 118 -0.92 31.23 -2.69
CA PRO A 118 -1.28 31.39 -1.29
C PRO A 118 -0.05 31.56 -0.41
N ARG A 119 -0.10 32.51 0.51
CA ARG A 119 0.94 32.75 1.51
C ARG A 119 0.35 32.38 2.86
N LEU A 120 0.84 31.29 3.44
CA LEU A 120 0.31 30.75 4.68
C LEU A 120 0.99 31.39 5.89
N SER A 121 0.21 31.60 6.94
CA SER A 121 0.65 31.95 8.29
C SER A 121 -0.02 31.03 9.28
N PHE A 122 0.71 30.56 10.29
CA PHE A 122 0.20 29.62 11.29
C PHE A 122 -0.13 30.36 12.59
N PRO A 123 -1.23 30.04 13.30
CA PRO A 123 -2.20 28.97 12.98
C PRO A 123 -3.03 29.27 11.73
N LEU A 124 -3.39 28.22 10.97
CA LEU A 124 -4.20 28.36 9.76
C LEU A 124 -5.64 28.75 10.09
N THR A 125 -6.28 29.42 9.13
CA THR A 125 -7.67 29.86 9.18
C THR A 125 -8.52 29.17 8.11
N ALA A 126 -9.85 29.30 8.21
CA ALA A 126 -10.75 28.80 7.17
C ALA A 126 -10.51 29.52 5.83
N GLU A 127 -10.17 30.81 5.86
CA GLU A 127 -9.79 31.60 4.69
C GLU A 127 -8.57 31.03 3.98
N ASP A 128 -7.57 30.53 4.72
CA ASP A 128 -6.39 29.88 4.13
C ASP A 128 -6.78 28.60 3.37
N THR A 129 -7.68 27.79 3.93
CA THR A 129 -8.18 26.59 3.25
C THR A 129 -8.95 26.93 1.96
N ALA A 130 -9.75 28.01 2.00
CA ALA A 130 -10.46 28.51 0.82
C ALA A 130 -9.48 29.02 -0.26
N ALA A 131 -8.43 29.73 0.14
CA ALA A 131 -7.38 30.21 -0.77
C ALA A 131 -6.61 29.04 -1.42
N LEU A 132 -6.29 27.98 -0.66
CA LEU A 132 -5.66 26.77 -1.17
C LEU A 132 -6.56 26.04 -2.17
N LEU A 133 -7.84 25.83 -1.85
CA LEU A 133 -8.81 25.22 -2.76
C LEU A 133 -8.94 26.00 -4.07
N HIS A 134 -9.02 27.34 -3.98
CA HIS A 134 -9.05 28.20 -5.16
C HIS A 134 -7.77 28.07 -5.98
N ALA A 135 -6.60 28.17 -5.36
CA ALA A 135 -5.31 28.05 -6.03
C ALA A 135 -5.17 26.71 -6.78
N PHE A 136 -5.48 25.58 -6.13
CA PHE A 136 -5.33 24.26 -6.74
C PHE A 136 -6.35 23.97 -7.83
N LYS A 137 -7.57 24.52 -7.73
CA LYS A 137 -8.56 24.48 -8.83
C LYS A 137 -8.03 25.13 -10.11
N TYR A 138 -7.19 26.16 -9.99
CA TYR A 138 -6.54 26.85 -11.12
C TYR A 138 -5.08 26.41 -11.32
N HIS A 139 -4.72 25.21 -10.84
CA HIS A 139 -3.40 24.59 -11.01
C HIS A 139 -2.22 25.44 -10.51
N GLN A 140 -2.44 26.27 -9.51
CA GLN A 140 -1.40 27.08 -8.89
C GLN A 140 -0.70 26.30 -7.78
N GLN A 141 0.62 26.17 -7.88
CA GLN A 141 1.43 25.42 -6.92
C GLN A 141 1.68 26.23 -5.63
N LEU A 142 1.61 25.56 -4.46
CA LEU A 142 2.02 26.15 -3.19
C LEU A 142 3.56 26.25 -3.13
N HIS A 143 4.11 27.31 -2.54
CA HIS A 143 5.55 27.47 -2.43
C HIS A 143 6.15 26.44 -1.44
N ALA A 144 7.35 25.92 -1.74
CA ALA A 144 8.03 24.89 -0.93
C ALA A 144 8.15 25.26 0.56
N ARG A 145 8.45 26.53 0.86
CA ARG A 145 8.47 27.07 2.24
C ARG A 145 7.18 26.74 3.00
N TYR A 146 6.02 27.06 2.42
CA TYR A 146 4.73 26.85 3.09
C TYR A 146 4.35 25.37 3.15
N VAL A 147 4.81 24.55 2.19
CA VAL A 147 4.64 23.09 2.25
C VAL A 147 5.41 22.52 3.46
N LEU A 148 6.68 22.89 3.64
CA LEU A 148 7.48 22.41 4.76
C LEU A 148 6.87 22.83 6.11
N GLN A 149 6.48 24.10 6.25
CA GLN A 149 5.82 24.62 7.44
C GLN A 149 4.51 23.88 7.74
N LEU A 150 3.69 23.62 6.71
CA LEU A 150 2.45 22.86 6.86
C LEU A 150 2.73 21.45 7.38
N LEU A 151 3.68 20.75 6.77
CA LEU A 151 4.05 19.39 7.18
C LEU A 151 4.60 19.35 8.61
N HIS A 152 5.37 20.37 9.02
CA HIS A 152 5.87 20.50 10.39
C HIS A 152 4.73 20.61 11.41
N GLU A 153 3.77 21.49 11.16
CA GLU A 153 2.60 21.65 12.04
C GLU A 153 1.70 20.41 12.03
N THR A 154 1.49 19.80 10.87
CA THR A 154 0.74 18.54 10.76
C THR A 154 1.39 17.42 11.56
N ARG A 155 2.71 17.25 11.46
CA ARG A 155 3.46 16.28 12.28
C ARG A 155 3.21 16.50 13.77
N ARG A 156 3.24 17.75 14.23
CA ARG A 156 3.01 18.11 15.64
C ARG A 156 1.63 17.66 16.13
N VAL A 157 0.59 17.87 15.32
CA VAL A 157 -0.79 17.43 15.63
C VAL A 157 -0.91 15.90 15.59
N LEU A 158 -0.44 15.26 14.52
CA LEU A 158 -0.54 13.81 14.35
C LEU A 158 0.17 13.04 15.48
N ARG A 159 1.32 13.53 15.98
CA ARG A 159 2.04 12.92 17.11
C ARG A 159 1.20 12.79 18.38
N GLN A 160 0.23 13.68 18.58
CA GLN A 160 -0.64 13.70 19.75
C GLN A 160 -1.86 12.78 19.59
N MET A 161 -2.15 12.34 18.36
CA MET A 161 -3.31 11.48 18.09
C MET A 161 -3.06 10.03 18.52
N PRO A 162 -4.12 9.31 18.94
CA PRO A 162 -4.02 7.87 19.21
C PRO A 162 -3.87 7.07 17.92
N ASN A 163 -3.52 5.78 18.03
CA ASN A 163 -3.53 4.89 16.87
C ASN A 163 -4.95 4.59 16.39
N ILE A 164 -5.90 4.48 17.32
CA ILE A 164 -7.32 4.29 17.02
C ILE A 164 -8.07 5.54 17.47
N THR A 165 -8.60 6.30 16.51
CA THR A 165 -9.39 7.49 16.78
C THR A 165 -10.82 7.09 17.14
N HIS A 166 -11.37 7.62 18.22
CA HIS A 166 -12.75 7.37 18.62
C HIS A 166 -13.63 8.58 18.33
N LEU A 167 -14.68 8.38 17.54
CA LEU A 167 -15.61 9.44 17.13
C LEU A 167 -17.03 9.13 17.60
N SER A 168 -17.83 10.17 17.79
CA SER A 168 -19.25 10.01 18.05
C SER A 168 -20.11 10.86 17.13
N THR A 169 -21.14 10.25 16.55
CA THR A 169 -22.11 10.94 15.68
C THR A 169 -23.18 11.71 16.46
N SER A 170 -23.20 11.59 17.79
CA SER A 170 -24.15 12.24 18.69
C SER A 170 -24.18 13.76 18.53
N TYR A 171 -23.02 14.37 18.23
CA TYR A 171 -22.85 15.82 18.12
C TYR A 171 -23.00 16.32 16.68
N SER A 172 -22.46 15.57 15.71
CA SER A 172 -22.37 16.03 14.31
C SER A 172 -23.60 15.71 13.46
N LYS A 173 -24.56 14.92 13.97
CA LYS A 173 -25.73 14.34 13.26
C LYS A 173 -25.39 13.43 12.08
N GLU A 174 -24.31 13.65 11.36
CA GLU A 174 -23.82 12.81 10.28
C GLU A 174 -22.29 12.94 10.20
N ILE A 175 -21.61 11.91 9.71
CA ILE A 175 -20.18 11.96 9.38
C ILE A 175 -19.96 11.41 7.97
N THR A 176 -19.10 12.11 7.21
CA THR A 176 -18.75 11.70 5.84
C THR A 176 -17.51 10.83 5.87
N ILE A 177 -17.54 9.67 5.21
CA ILE A 177 -16.40 8.75 5.11
C ILE A 177 -16.04 8.60 3.64
N CYS A 178 -14.82 9.00 3.30
CA CYS A 178 -14.22 8.88 1.98
C CYS A 178 -13.17 7.75 2.00
N GLY A 179 -13.11 7.00 0.90
CA GLY A 179 -12.03 6.03 0.66
C GLY A 179 -10.90 6.67 -0.13
N ASP A 180 -10.20 5.83 -0.88
CA ASP A 180 -9.00 6.17 -1.65
C ASP A 180 -9.27 7.30 -2.64
N LEU A 181 -8.29 8.20 -2.78
CA LEU A 181 -8.32 9.32 -3.73
C LEU A 181 -7.21 9.24 -4.78
N HIS A 182 -6.06 8.64 -4.45
CA HIS A 182 -4.95 8.41 -5.39
C HIS A 182 -4.64 9.60 -6.30
N GLY A 183 -4.42 10.78 -5.71
CA GLY A 183 -4.06 11.98 -6.46
C GLY A 183 -5.12 12.49 -7.45
N LYS A 184 -6.39 12.07 -7.34
CA LYS A 184 -7.51 12.56 -8.16
C LYS A 184 -8.15 13.82 -7.55
N LEU A 185 -7.49 14.96 -7.73
CA LEU A 185 -7.94 16.23 -7.13
C LEU A 185 -9.35 16.63 -7.55
N ASP A 186 -9.74 16.40 -8.81
CA ASP A 186 -11.09 16.74 -9.30
C ASP A 186 -12.19 15.96 -8.56
N ASP A 187 -11.93 14.73 -8.14
CA ASP A 187 -12.86 13.93 -7.34
C ASP A 187 -13.05 14.55 -5.95
N LEU A 188 -11.95 14.94 -5.28
CA LEU A 188 -11.99 15.63 -3.99
C LEU A 188 -12.76 16.96 -4.08
N LEU A 189 -12.48 17.77 -5.10
CA LEU A 189 -13.18 19.04 -5.33
C LEU A 189 -14.67 18.82 -5.59
N LEU A 190 -15.03 17.76 -6.32
CA LEU A 190 -16.43 17.41 -6.57
C LEU A 190 -17.15 16.92 -5.29
N ILE A 191 -16.46 16.16 -4.43
CA ILE A 191 -16.99 15.81 -3.10
C ILE A 191 -17.30 17.08 -2.32
N PHE A 192 -16.34 18.01 -2.19
CA PHE A 192 -16.55 19.25 -1.44
C PHE A 192 -17.62 20.14 -2.05
N TYR A 193 -17.72 20.19 -3.39
CA TYR A 193 -18.80 20.92 -4.06
C TYR A 193 -20.18 20.34 -3.74
N LYS A 194 -20.33 19.00 -3.74
CA LYS A 194 -21.63 18.34 -3.51
C LYS A 194 -22.00 18.22 -2.03
N ASN A 195 -21.00 18.05 -1.17
CA ASN A 195 -21.19 17.68 0.23
C ASN A 195 -20.82 18.81 1.21
N GLY A 196 -20.29 19.92 0.71
CA GLY A 196 -19.71 20.99 1.52
C GLY A 196 -18.29 20.65 1.97
N VAL A 197 -17.49 21.68 2.25
CA VAL A 197 -16.14 21.52 2.81
C VAL A 197 -16.19 21.03 4.27
N PRO A 198 -15.09 20.49 4.81
CA PRO A 198 -14.97 20.18 6.23
C PRO A 198 -15.25 21.39 7.13
N SER A 199 -15.99 21.16 8.21
CA SER A 199 -16.28 22.13 9.26
C SER A 199 -16.81 21.40 10.50
N GLU A 200 -16.99 22.11 11.62
CA GLU A 200 -17.62 21.58 12.85
C GLU A 200 -19.00 20.93 12.62
N LYS A 201 -19.72 21.34 11.57
CA LYS A 201 -21.06 20.82 11.22
C LYS A 201 -21.02 19.75 10.13
N ASN A 202 -19.86 19.49 9.55
CA ASN A 202 -19.68 18.60 8.41
C ASN A 202 -18.35 17.84 8.54
N PRO A 203 -18.27 16.89 9.49
CA PRO A 203 -17.03 16.15 9.72
C PRO A 203 -16.77 15.12 8.62
N TYR A 204 -15.48 14.86 8.40
CA TYR A 204 -14.97 13.93 7.40
C TYR A 204 -13.96 12.96 8.01
N LEU A 205 -13.98 11.73 7.51
CA LEU A 205 -12.92 10.76 7.65
C LEU A 205 -12.43 10.36 6.26
N PHE A 206 -11.15 10.56 5.97
CA PHE A 206 -10.50 10.02 4.76
C PHE A 206 -9.69 8.77 5.14
N ASN A 207 -10.01 7.64 4.51
CA ASN A 207 -9.54 6.33 4.94
C ASN A 207 -8.34 5.81 4.14
N GLY A 208 -7.23 6.56 4.17
CA GLY A 208 -5.97 6.22 3.51
C GLY A 208 -5.95 6.43 2.00
N ASP A 209 -4.77 6.22 1.42
CA ASP A 209 -4.48 6.24 -0.02
C ASP A 209 -4.86 7.58 -0.68
N PHE A 210 -4.29 8.64 -0.12
CA PHE A 210 -4.43 10.00 -0.61
C PHE A 210 -3.55 10.25 -1.84
N VAL A 211 -2.39 9.58 -1.88
CA VAL A 211 -1.30 9.80 -2.84
C VAL A 211 -1.14 8.66 -3.84
N ASP A 212 -0.15 8.81 -4.72
CA ASP A 212 0.21 7.89 -5.80
C ASP A 212 -0.84 7.74 -6.90
N ARG A 213 -0.43 7.15 -8.03
CA ARG A 213 -1.19 6.87 -9.26
C ARG A 213 -1.62 8.13 -10.01
N GLY A 214 -2.31 9.05 -9.34
CA GLY A 214 -2.71 10.37 -9.86
C GLY A 214 -1.56 11.38 -9.88
N LYS A 215 -1.82 12.53 -10.51
CA LYS A 215 -0.81 13.60 -10.72
C LYS A 215 -0.91 14.74 -9.71
N ASN A 216 -1.92 14.69 -8.84
CA ASN A 216 -2.27 15.77 -7.92
C ASN A 216 -2.26 15.33 -6.45
N SER A 217 -1.38 14.40 -6.11
CA SER A 217 -1.23 13.86 -4.75
C SER A 217 -0.82 14.93 -3.76
N MET A 218 0.12 15.82 -4.13
CA MET A 218 0.57 16.91 -3.26
C MET A 218 -0.53 17.92 -2.97
N GLU A 219 -1.37 18.25 -3.95
CA GLU A 219 -2.49 19.17 -3.71
C GLU A 219 -3.52 18.56 -2.76
N ILE A 220 -3.84 17.27 -2.91
CA ILE A 220 -4.74 16.55 -2.01
C ILE A 220 -4.17 16.55 -0.59
N LEU A 221 -2.92 16.15 -0.40
CA LEU A 221 -2.30 16.15 0.93
C LEU A 221 -2.32 17.53 1.58
N ILE A 222 -1.97 18.58 0.83
CA ILE A 222 -1.98 19.96 1.36
C ILE A 222 -3.40 20.35 1.80
N ILE A 223 -4.42 20.03 1.00
CA ILE A 223 -5.82 20.31 1.35
C ILE A 223 -6.22 19.56 2.62
N LEU A 224 -5.97 18.25 2.69
CA LEU A 224 -6.35 17.42 3.84
C LEU A 224 -5.63 17.87 5.11
N PHE A 225 -4.33 18.14 5.04
CA PHE A 225 -3.56 18.62 6.18
C PHE A 225 -3.95 20.03 6.61
N ALA A 226 -4.25 20.94 5.68
CA ALA A 226 -4.76 22.26 6.03
C ALA A 226 -6.10 22.17 6.78
N PHE A 227 -7.04 21.35 6.29
CA PHE A 227 -8.31 21.13 7.00
C PHE A 227 -8.13 20.41 8.34
N LEU A 228 -7.15 19.50 8.47
CA LEU A 228 -6.84 18.85 9.75
C LEU A 228 -6.36 19.88 10.78
N LEU A 229 -5.53 20.83 10.36
CA LEU A 229 -5.02 21.88 11.25
C LEU A 229 -6.09 22.90 11.64
N VAL A 230 -7.04 23.20 10.75
CA VAL A 230 -8.15 24.13 11.04
C VAL A 230 -9.28 23.46 11.84
N TYR A 231 -9.60 22.19 11.54
CA TYR A 231 -10.67 21.43 12.17
C TYR A 231 -10.17 20.08 12.73
N PRO A 232 -9.27 20.09 13.73
CA PRO A 232 -8.64 18.85 14.24
C PRO A 232 -9.61 17.87 14.90
N ASN A 233 -10.80 18.33 15.29
CA ASN A 233 -11.85 17.50 15.88
C ASN A 233 -12.86 16.97 14.85
N ASP A 234 -12.83 17.46 13.60
CA ASP A 234 -13.88 17.19 12.61
C ASP A 234 -13.33 16.65 11.29
N LEU A 235 -12.04 16.83 10.99
CA LEU A 235 -11.37 16.16 9.88
C LEU A 235 -10.40 15.11 10.40
N HIS A 236 -10.63 13.85 10.03
CA HIS A 236 -9.85 12.70 10.46
C HIS A 236 -9.23 11.99 9.27
N LEU A 237 -8.02 11.45 9.48
CA LEU A 237 -7.26 10.73 8.48
C LEU A 237 -6.83 9.38 9.08
N ASN A 238 -7.07 8.29 8.36
CA ASN A 238 -6.41 7.01 8.62
C ASN A 238 -5.27 6.81 7.61
N ARG A 239 -4.25 6.07 8.00
CA ARG A 239 -3.14 5.65 7.13
C ARG A 239 -3.62 4.58 6.15
N GLY A 240 -3.26 4.72 4.87
CA GLY A 240 -3.35 3.67 3.85
C GLY A 240 -2.01 3.01 3.57
N ASN A 241 -1.98 2.04 2.65
CA ASN A 241 -0.72 1.40 2.27
C ASN A 241 0.14 2.29 1.37
N HIS A 242 -0.46 3.27 0.69
CA HIS A 242 0.27 4.27 -0.12
C HIS A 242 0.86 5.42 0.70
N GLU A 243 0.51 5.58 1.98
CA GLU A 243 1.25 6.46 2.89
C GLU A 243 2.52 5.77 3.44
N ASP A 244 3.35 5.31 2.50
CA ASP A 244 4.60 4.58 2.69
C ASP A 244 5.62 4.98 1.63
N TYR A 245 6.80 5.39 2.07
CA TYR A 245 7.81 5.92 1.16
C TYR A 245 8.31 4.88 0.14
N LEU A 246 8.33 3.57 0.47
CA LEU A 246 8.77 2.52 -0.45
C LEU A 246 7.72 2.25 -1.54
N ILE A 247 6.45 2.46 -1.22
CA ILE A 247 5.35 2.42 -2.20
C ILE A 247 5.43 3.67 -3.09
N ASN A 248 5.64 4.84 -2.50
CA ASN A 248 5.72 6.11 -3.24
C ASN A 248 6.85 6.19 -4.26
N LEU A 249 7.92 5.39 -4.11
CA LEU A 249 9.02 5.31 -5.09
C LEU A 249 8.54 4.76 -6.43
N ARG A 250 7.62 3.79 -6.43
CA ARG A 250 7.13 3.13 -7.65
C ARG A 250 5.91 3.83 -8.23
N TYR A 251 4.93 4.18 -7.40
CA TYR A 251 3.61 4.58 -7.88
C TYR A 251 3.46 6.08 -8.18
N GLY A 252 4.58 6.80 -8.27
CA GLY A 252 4.66 8.10 -8.91
C GLY A 252 4.67 9.30 -7.96
N PHE A 253 4.34 9.14 -6.68
CA PHE A 253 4.32 10.28 -5.74
C PHE A 253 5.71 10.89 -5.54
N THR A 254 6.76 10.07 -5.41
CA THR A 254 8.15 10.57 -5.34
C THR A 254 8.48 11.43 -6.56
N LYS A 255 8.17 10.93 -7.76
CA LYS A 255 8.39 11.63 -9.02
C LYS A 255 7.59 12.93 -9.10
N GLU A 256 6.35 12.93 -8.61
CA GLU A 256 5.51 14.13 -8.51
C GLU A 256 6.17 15.21 -7.65
N VAL A 257 6.60 14.85 -6.43
CA VAL A 257 7.23 15.78 -5.48
C VAL A 257 8.54 16.34 -6.02
N MET A 258 9.41 15.48 -6.56
CA MET A 258 10.69 15.91 -7.13
C MET A 258 10.51 16.81 -8.34
N LYS A 259 9.49 16.55 -9.18
CA LYS A 259 9.16 17.39 -10.33
C LYS A 259 8.63 18.76 -9.90
N LYS A 260 7.71 18.81 -8.93
CA LYS A 260 7.07 20.06 -8.46
C LYS A 260 8.01 20.92 -7.61
N TYR A 261 8.83 20.30 -6.77
CA TYR A 261 9.61 21.00 -5.74
C TYR A 261 11.12 20.92 -5.89
N ARG A 262 11.65 20.42 -7.02
CA ARG A 262 13.07 20.44 -7.44
C ARG A 262 14.06 20.42 -6.26
N TYR A 263 14.67 21.56 -5.94
CA TYR A 263 15.69 21.72 -4.89
C TYR A 263 15.25 21.31 -3.48
N HIS A 264 13.96 21.41 -3.17
CA HIS A 264 13.39 21.10 -1.86
C HIS A 264 12.65 19.75 -1.82
N GLY A 265 12.48 19.08 -2.97
CA GLY A 265 11.71 17.84 -3.07
C GLY A 265 12.21 16.75 -2.13
N GLN A 266 13.53 16.57 -2.04
CA GLN A 266 14.13 15.57 -1.14
C GLN A 266 13.82 15.85 0.34
N LYS A 267 13.85 17.11 0.76
CA LYS A 267 13.54 17.50 2.14
C LYS A 267 12.07 17.30 2.45
N ILE A 268 11.19 17.62 1.50
CA ILE A 268 9.74 17.39 1.60
C ILE A 268 9.46 15.89 1.74
N LEU A 269 10.06 15.04 0.90
CA LEU A 269 9.86 13.58 0.95
C LEU A 269 10.32 12.98 2.28
N ARG A 270 11.48 13.40 2.81
CA ARG A 270 11.96 12.94 4.13
C ARG A 270 11.02 13.35 5.26
N LEU A 271 10.46 14.56 5.20
CA LEU A 271 9.49 15.00 6.21
C LEU A 271 8.15 14.26 6.07
N LEU A 272 7.70 13.98 4.85
CA LEU A 272 6.50 13.18 4.57
C LEU A 272 6.63 11.75 5.11
N GLU A 273 7.80 11.11 4.98
CA GLU A 273 8.06 9.79 5.58
C GLU A 273 7.78 9.79 7.10
N ASP A 274 8.28 10.81 7.82
CA ASP A 274 8.02 10.96 9.25
C ASP A 274 6.53 11.26 9.51
N VAL A 275 5.93 12.22 8.80
CA VAL A 275 4.50 12.57 8.92
C VAL A 275 3.59 11.36 8.73
N PHE A 276 3.83 10.54 7.71
CA PHE A 276 3.03 9.34 7.43
C PHE A 276 3.13 8.30 8.55
N SER A 277 4.29 8.19 9.21
CA SER A 277 4.47 7.29 10.35
C SER A 277 3.59 7.65 11.57
N TRP A 278 3.09 8.89 11.63
CA TRP A 278 2.21 9.39 12.69
C TRP A 278 0.72 9.38 12.35
N LEU A 279 0.32 8.99 11.14
CA LEU A 279 -1.10 8.87 10.79
C LEU A 279 -1.80 7.79 11.67
N PRO A 280 -3.00 8.06 12.20
CA PRO A 280 -3.82 7.04 12.86
C PRO A 280 -4.05 5.82 11.96
N LEU A 281 -4.14 4.63 12.57
CA LEU A 281 -4.25 3.37 11.85
C LEU A 281 -5.71 2.93 11.64
N ALA A 282 -6.61 3.35 12.54
CA ALA A 282 -8.02 3.03 12.46
C ALA A 282 -8.87 4.11 13.14
N THR A 283 -10.16 4.06 12.88
CA THR A 283 -11.17 4.88 13.54
C THR A 283 -12.33 4.00 14.01
N ILE A 284 -12.87 4.25 15.21
CA ILE A 284 -14.07 3.60 15.74
C ILE A 284 -15.14 4.66 15.96
N ILE A 285 -16.29 4.50 15.29
CA ILE A 285 -17.45 5.39 15.41
C ILE A 285 -18.50 4.77 16.32
N ASP A 286 -18.93 5.53 17.34
CA ASP A 286 -19.94 5.17 18.35
C ASP A 286 -19.71 3.79 18.98
N SER A 287 -18.45 3.38 19.11
CA SER A 287 -18.04 2.06 19.62
C SER A 287 -18.68 0.88 18.87
N LYS A 288 -19.09 1.08 17.62
CA LYS A 288 -19.85 0.11 16.83
C LYS A 288 -19.36 -0.06 15.40
N VAL A 289 -18.76 0.95 14.79
CA VAL A 289 -18.27 0.84 13.41
C VAL A 289 -16.77 1.00 13.42
N LEU A 290 -16.05 -0.06 13.02
CA LEU A 290 -14.60 -0.01 12.82
C LEU A 290 -14.31 0.43 11.39
N ILE A 291 -13.36 1.35 11.23
CA ILE A 291 -12.91 1.86 9.95
C ILE A 291 -11.39 1.75 9.89
N LEU A 292 -10.88 1.06 8.88
CA LEU A 292 -9.46 0.88 8.59
C LEU A 292 -9.28 0.79 7.07
N HIS A 293 -8.08 1.05 6.56
CA HIS A 293 -7.87 1.13 5.11
C HIS A 293 -7.99 -0.25 4.44
N GLY A 294 -7.11 -1.17 4.84
CA GLY A 294 -7.00 -2.54 4.37
C GLY A 294 -8.12 -3.43 4.92
N GLY A 295 -7.78 -4.36 5.81
CA GLY A 295 -8.75 -5.35 6.27
C GLY A 295 -8.49 -5.84 7.68
N ILE A 296 -8.91 -7.07 7.94
CA ILE A 296 -8.61 -7.77 9.20
C ILE A 296 -8.06 -9.16 8.88
N SER A 297 -7.49 -9.80 9.88
CA SER A 297 -7.04 -11.19 9.87
C SER A 297 -7.68 -11.96 11.02
N ASP A 298 -7.48 -13.28 11.02
CA ASP A 298 -7.85 -14.16 12.14
C ASP A 298 -7.05 -13.86 13.42
N THR A 299 -5.97 -13.10 13.31
CA THR A 299 -5.12 -12.65 14.42
C THR A 299 -5.25 -11.18 14.78
N THR A 300 -6.16 -10.41 14.15
CA THR A 300 -6.29 -8.98 14.42
C THR A 300 -6.67 -8.69 15.88
N ASP A 301 -5.88 -7.82 16.52
CA ASP A 301 -6.02 -7.41 17.90
C ASP A 301 -5.99 -5.87 18.03
N LEU A 302 -7.16 -5.28 18.28
CA LEU A 302 -7.32 -3.83 18.37
C LEU A 302 -6.68 -3.26 19.64
N ASP A 303 -6.59 -4.04 20.71
CA ASP A 303 -5.97 -3.61 21.96
C ASP A 303 -4.45 -3.49 21.77
N LEU A 304 -3.85 -4.49 21.09
CA LEU A 304 -2.43 -4.43 20.72
C LEU A 304 -2.15 -3.28 19.76
N LEU A 305 -2.99 -3.10 18.73
CA LEU A 305 -2.88 -1.99 17.78
C LEU A 305 -2.95 -0.63 18.46
N ASN A 306 -3.76 -0.47 19.51
CA ASN A 306 -3.88 0.81 20.22
C ASN A 306 -2.64 1.15 21.07
N LEU A 307 -1.94 0.14 21.59
CA LEU A 307 -0.73 0.31 22.43
C LEU A 307 0.57 0.46 21.63
N PHE A 308 0.54 0.14 20.34
CA PHE A 308 1.71 0.17 19.48
C PHE A 308 2.30 1.59 19.33
N SER A 309 3.62 1.76 19.41
CA SER A 309 4.24 3.06 19.04
C SER A 309 4.36 3.15 17.52
N ARG A 310 3.34 3.71 16.85
CA ARG A 310 3.23 3.63 15.38
C ARG A 310 4.37 4.26 14.58
N ASN A 311 5.07 5.24 15.14
CA ASN A 311 6.25 5.85 14.53
C ASN A 311 7.46 4.90 14.41
N LYS A 312 7.44 3.75 15.10
CA LYS A 312 8.42 2.67 14.89
C LYS A 312 8.31 2.08 13.47
N MET A 313 7.14 2.21 12.83
CA MET A 313 6.89 1.70 11.50
C MET A 313 6.90 2.83 10.47
N LYS A 314 8.11 3.19 10.05
CA LYS A 314 8.33 4.13 8.94
C LYS A 314 7.85 3.53 7.62
N SER A 315 8.20 2.27 7.36
CA SER A 315 7.65 1.51 6.24
C SER A 315 7.12 0.15 6.68
N VAL A 316 5.99 -0.23 6.09
CA VAL A 316 5.30 -1.51 6.25
C VAL A 316 6.03 -2.62 5.50
N LEU A 317 6.82 -2.28 4.47
CA LEU A 317 7.52 -3.25 3.63
C LEU A 317 8.87 -3.71 4.20
N LYS A 318 9.30 -3.16 5.35
CA LYS A 318 10.52 -3.60 6.04
C LYS A 318 10.17 -4.54 7.18
N PRO A 319 10.25 -5.88 7.00
CA PRO A 319 10.04 -6.81 8.10
C PRO A 319 11.16 -6.66 9.15
N PRO A 320 10.87 -6.92 10.43
CA PRO A 320 11.90 -6.90 11.47
C PRO A 320 12.91 -8.05 11.27
N ASN A 321 14.19 -7.73 11.50
CA ASN A 321 15.32 -8.62 11.18
C ASN A 321 15.21 -9.98 11.91
N PRO A 322 15.38 -11.14 11.24
CA PRO A 322 15.21 -12.46 11.88
C PRO A 322 16.24 -12.75 12.99
N HIS A 323 17.43 -12.16 12.91
CA HIS A 323 18.56 -12.45 13.81
C HIS A 323 18.43 -11.90 15.23
N THR A 324 17.63 -10.84 15.44
CA THR A 324 17.38 -10.28 16.79
C THR A 324 16.41 -11.14 17.62
N GLN A 325 15.66 -12.05 16.99
CA GLN A 325 14.65 -12.87 17.69
C GLN A 325 15.27 -13.97 18.57
N LYS A 326 16.46 -14.51 18.23
CA LYS A 326 17.14 -15.52 19.05
C LYS A 326 17.67 -14.97 20.39
N LYS A 327 17.95 -13.67 20.52
CA LYS A 327 18.43 -13.08 21.79
C LYS A 327 17.31 -12.85 22.80
N SER A 328 16.07 -12.63 22.34
CA SER A 328 14.91 -12.41 23.23
C SER A 328 14.41 -13.70 23.91
N SER A 329 14.66 -14.86 23.31
CA SER A 329 14.27 -16.17 23.83
C SER A 329 15.31 -16.82 24.76
N LEU A 330 16.58 -16.39 24.71
CA LEU A 330 17.61 -16.86 25.64
C LEU A 330 17.62 -16.17 27.01
N ASN A 331 17.01 -14.99 27.15
CA ASN A 331 16.99 -14.25 28.43
C ASN A 331 15.81 -14.60 29.36
N LYS A 332 15.05 -15.66 29.07
CA LYS A 332 13.97 -16.17 29.95
C LYS A 332 14.23 -17.53 30.58
N THR A 333 15.41 -18.12 30.37
CA THR A 333 15.80 -19.39 30.98
C THR A 333 17.16 -19.26 31.64
N GLY A 334 17.16 -18.77 32.87
CA GLY A 334 18.38 -18.68 33.66
C GLY A 334 18.06 -18.22 35.06
N LEU A 335 17.50 -19.10 35.88
CA LEU A 335 17.72 -19.12 37.33
C LEU A 335 17.30 -20.51 37.88
N VAL A 336 18.35 -21.29 38.19
CA VAL A 336 18.44 -22.40 39.16
C VAL A 336 17.90 -23.78 38.75
N GLU A 337 18.81 -24.64 38.27
CA GLU A 337 18.90 -26.03 38.77
C GLU A 337 20.37 -26.31 39.15
N GLN A 338 20.61 -26.55 40.44
CA GLN A 338 21.81 -27.24 40.91
C GLN A 338 21.61 -28.75 40.78
N HIS A 339 22.67 -29.39 40.30
CA HIS A 339 22.86 -30.81 40.06
C HIS A 339 22.31 -31.76 41.15
N SER A 340 21.65 -32.84 40.72
CA SER A 340 22.15 -34.19 40.99
C SER A 340 21.50 -35.25 40.09
N SER A 341 22.35 -35.95 39.36
CA SER A 341 22.12 -37.18 38.60
C SER A 341 21.46 -38.30 39.42
N VAL A 342 20.59 -39.11 38.79
CA VAL A 342 20.75 -40.58 38.60
C VAL A 342 19.46 -41.22 38.04
N SER A 343 19.64 -41.89 36.90
CA SER A 343 19.00 -43.07 36.31
C SER A 343 17.50 -43.39 36.48
N LYS A 344 16.85 -43.54 35.32
CA LYS A 344 15.66 -44.36 35.08
C LYS A 344 15.87 -45.81 35.51
N ARG A 345 14.93 -46.37 36.28
CA ARG A 345 14.50 -47.77 36.14
C ARG A 345 12.98 -47.88 36.33
N THR A 346 12.35 -48.40 35.31
CA THR A 346 11.04 -49.04 35.30
C THR A 346 11.07 -50.34 36.11
N ALA A 347 10.11 -50.52 37.02
CA ALA A 347 9.34 -51.78 37.18
C ALA A 347 8.25 -51.64 38.26
N LYS A 348 7.02 -51.96 37.84
CA LYS A 348 5.92 -52.64 38.57
C LYS A 348 5.37 -52.00 39.87
N SER A 349 4.12 -51.52 39.74
CA SER A 349 2.91 -51.68 40.57
C SER A 349 2.94 -52.69 41.75
N PRO A 350 1.99 -52.67 42.73
CA PRO A 350 0.71 -51.93 42.83
C PRO A 350 0.38 -51.33 44.23
N ALA A 351 -0.80 -50.66 44.33
CA ALA A 351 -1.69 -50.55 45.50
C ALA A 351 -1.14 -49.77 46.73
N THR A 352 -1.88 -49.01 47.55
CA THR A 352 -3.32 -48.79 47.81
C THR A 352 -3.39 -47.71 48.88
N SER A 353 -4.45 -46.88 48.89
CA SER A 353 -4.97 -46.13 50.04
C SER A 353 -4.02 -45.10 50.68
N GLY A 354 -4.44 -44.02 51.31
CA GLY A 354 -5.75 -43.50 51.66
C GLY A 354 -5.48 -42.13 52.30
N TYR A 355 -6.36 -41.17 52.04
CA TYR A 355 -7.18 -40.52 53.05
C TYR A 355 -6.52 -39.47 53.96
N ARG A 356 -7.29 -38.37 54.04
CA ARG A 356 -7.30 -37.28 55.03
C ARG A 356 -6.12 -36.30 54.92
N GLY A 357 -6.37 -35.01 54.78
CA GLY A 357 -7.45 -34.24 55.40
C GLY A 357 -6.83 -33.21 56.36
N PRO A 358 -7.57 -32.16 56.71
CA PRO A 358 -7.16 -30.80 56.39
C PRO A 358 -7.01 -29.92 57.65
N HIS A 359 -7.11 -28.59 57.45
CA HIS A 359 -7.26 -27.53 58.46
C HIS A 359 -5.93 -26.87 58.88
N THR A 360 -5.81 -25.58 59.12
CA THR A 360 -6.71 -24.40 59.16
C THR A 360 -5.82 -23.16 59.41
N ASN A 361 -6.35 -21.96 59.13
CA ASN A 361 -6.28 -20.68 59.88
C ASN A 361 -4.96 -20.31 60.62
N ASP A 362 -4.50 -19.07 60.72
CA ASP A 362 -5.18 -17.78 60.86
C ASP A 362 -4.10 -16.67 60.86
N ARG A 363 -4.53 -15.41 60.68
CA ARG A 363 -4.14 -14.15 61.37
C ARG A 363 -2.77 -14.04 62.09
N SER A 364 -2.08 -12.90 62.21
CA SER A 364 -2.31 -11.47 61.96
C SER A 364 -1.04 -10.69 62.38
N ASP A 365 -0.98 -9.38 62.04
CA ASP A 365 -0.29 -8.27 62.74
C ASP A 365 1.25 -8.33 62.89
N ALA A 366 2.01 -7.27 63.19
CA ALA A 366 2.09 -5.84 62.91
C ALA A 366 3.44 -5.38 63.54
N GLU A 367 3.80 -4.09 63.38
CA GLU A 367 4.86 -3.36 64.12
C GLU A 367 6.33 -3.63 63.72
N GLU A 368 7.32 -2.75 63.91
CA GLU A 368 7.52 -1.30 64.11
C GLU A 368 9.05 -1.18 64.40
N ARG A 369 9.74 -0.12 63.92
CA ARG A 369 10.74 0.69 64.67
C ARG A 369 11.88 1.32 63.84
N THR A 370 11.87 2.65 63.98
CA THR A 370 12.91 3.70 63.97
C THR A 370 14.24 3.31 64.70
N ARG A 371 15.44 3.92 64.58
CA ARG A 371 15.89 5.33 64.37
C ARG A 371 17.45 5.41 64.49
N ARG A 372 18.05 6.60 64.20
CA ARG A 372 19.33 7.23 64.70
C ARG A 372 20.64 6.95 63.89
N LEU A 373 21.64 7.87 63.72
CA LEU A 373 22.02 9.17 64.33
C LEU A 373 23.05 9.98 63.45
N HIS A 374 23.34 11.22 63.90
CA HIS A 374 24.18 12.36 63.38
C HIS A 374 25.69 12.05 63.16
N GLY A 375 26.59 12.86 62.57
CA GLY A 375 26.69 14.24 62.04
C GLY A 375 28.18 14.68 62.02
N GLY A 376 28.60 15.66 61.20
CA GLY A 376 29.93 16.33 61.35
C GLY A 376 30.65 16.78 60.06
N THR A 377 31.10 18.04 60.04
CA THR A 377 31.60 18.86 58.91
C THR A 377 33.14 18.88 58.78
N ARG A 378 33.70 18.84 57.55
CA ARG A 378 34.92 19.60 57.16
C ARG A 378 35.17 19.59 55.64
N SER A 379 35.62 20.73 55.15
CA SER A 379 35.96 21.09 53.76
C SER A 379 37.29 20.49 53.30
N ASP A 380 37.34 19.92 52.10
CA ASP A 380 38.51 19.86 51.22
C ASP A 380 38.07 19.55 49.77
N LEU A 381 38.82 20.09 48.80
CA LEU A 381 38.57 20.11 47.35
C LEU A 381 38.31 18.72 46.72
N PRO A 382 37.55 18.63 45.61
CA PRO A 382 37.02 17.37 45.12
C PRO A 382 38.06 16.53 44.35
N PRO A 383 38.15 15.22 44.61
CA PRO A 383 38.72 14.27 43.66
C PRO A 383 37.71 13.99 42.55
N GLN A 384 38.20 13.84 41.32
CA GLN A 384 37.47 13.55 40.10
C GLN A 384 36.42 12.43 40.29
N MET A 385 35.14 12.77 40.16
CA MET A 385 34.05 11.79 40.03
C MET A 385 33.92 11.38 38.57
N HIS A 386 34.20 10.10 38.31
CA HIS A 386 33.67 9.38 37.16
C HIS A 386 32.14 9.56 37.14
N TYR A 387 31.64 10.31 36.15
CA TYR A 387 30.22 10.26 35.81
C TYR A 387 29.90 8.84 35.33
N LEU A 388 28.98 8.18 36.03
CA LEU A 388 28.25 7.06 35.45
C LEU A 388 27.55 7.60 34.19
N GLU A 389 27.98 7.11 33.03
CA GLU A 389 27.26 7.25 31.78
C GLU A 389 25.84 6.72 31.97
N SER A 390 24.90 7.65 31.91
CA SER A 390 23.49 7.40 31.71
C SER A 390 23.34 6.57 30.43
N SER A 391 23.03 5.28 30.59
CA SER A 391 22.70 4.35 29.52
C SER A 391 21.70 4.98 28.54
N ALA A 392 22.15 5.24 27.30
CA ALA A 392 21.31 5.67 26.20
C ALA A 392 20.13 4.69 26.04
N CYS A 393 18.92 5.20 26.23
CA CYS A 393 17.70 4.40 26.15
C CYS A 393 17.41 4.10 24.67
N LYS A 394 17.90 2.96 24.16
CA LYS A 394 17.57 2.47 22.81
C LYS A 394 16.04 2.33 22.70
N LEU A 395 15.45 2.90 21.64
CA LEU A 395 14.03 2.70 21.33
C LEU A 395 13.75 1.18 21.19
N PRO A 396 12.63 0.65 21.72
CA PRO A 396 12.38 -0.79 21.64
C PRO A 396 12.11 -1.22 20.19
N GLU A 397 12.85 -2.21 19.70
CA GLU A 397 12.73 -2.77 18.34
C GLU A 397 11.30 -3.23 18.02
N LEU A 398 10.91 -3.09 16.74
CA LEU A 398 9.61 -3.51 16.23
C LEU A 398 9.49 -5.04 16.26
N THR A 399 8.47 -5.58 16.94
CA THR A 399 8.27 -7.04 16.97
C THR A 399 7.59 -7.54 15.70
N ALA A 400 7.85 -8.80 15.30
CA ALA A 400 7.17 -9.42 14.16
C ALA A 400 5.64 -9.46 14.31
N LYS A 401 5.15 -9.55 15.56
CA LYS A 401 3.72 -9.52 15.85
C LYS A 401 3.13 -8.13 15.59
N GLU A 402 3.78 -7.07 16.07
CA GLU A 402 3.34 -5.68 15.81
C GLU A 402 3.39 -5.36 14.32
N TRP A 403 4.48 -5.76 13.64
CA TRP A 403 4.61 -5.61 12.19
C TRP A 403 3.44 -6.25 11.45
N LYS A 404 3.15 -7.53 11.74
CA LYS A 404 2.05 -8.26 11.11
C LYS A 404 0.69 -7.58 11.32
N GLN A 405 0.41 -7.06 12.52
CA GLN A 405 -0.87 -6.39 12.77
C GLN A 405 -1.09 -5.18 11.85
N VAL A 406 -0.06 -4.35 11.66
CA VAL A 406 -0.17 -3.16 10.83
C VAL A 406 -0.24 -3.54 9.35
N VAL A 407 0.56 -4.52 8.91
CA VAL A 407 0.46 -5.08 7.55
C VAL A 407 -0.97 -5.56 7.27
N ASP A 408 -1.55 -6.35 8.17
CA ASP A 408 -2.88 -6.92 7.99
C ASP A 408 -3.96 -5.82 7.85
N ILE A 409 -3.93 -4.76 8.68
CA ILE A 409 -4.93 -3.69 8.60
C ILE A 409 -4.75 -2.74 7.41
N LEU A 410 -3.58 -2.73 6.77
CA LEU A 410 -3.31 -1.90 5.59
C LEU A 410 -3.46 -2.68 4.27
N TRP A 411 -3.27 -4.00 4.25
CA TRP A 411 -3.18 -4.79 3.01
C TRP A 411 -4.19 -5.94 2.86
N SER A 412 -4.96 -6.27 3.90
CA SER A 412 -5.87 -7.42 3.83
C SER A 412 -7.15 -7.11 3.04
N ASP A 413 -7.67 -8.12 2.33
CA ASP A 413 -8.89 -8.02 1.52
C ASP A 413 -9.96 -9.03 1.94
N PRO A 414 -11.25 -8.67 1.86
CA PRO A 414 -12.32 -9.59 2.19
C PRO A 414 -12.58 -10.60 1.06
N LYS A 415 -13.05 -11.81 1.43
CA LYS A 415 -13.49 -12.85 0.48
C LYS A 415 -14.80 -13.49 0.88
N THR A 416 -15.58 -13.92 -0.11
CA THR A 416 -16.86 -14.62 0.14
C THR A 416 -16.69 -15.97 0.83
N GLN A 417 -15.56 -16.65 0.61
CA GLN A 417 -15.23 -17.94 1.22
C GLN A 417 -14.82 -17.77 2.68
N LYS A 418 -15.16 -18.76 3.52
CA LYS A 418 -14.74 -18.79 4.92
C LYS A 418 -13.24 -19.02 5.06
N GLY A 419 -12.68 -18.58 6.19
CA GLY A 419 -11.28 -18.77 6.56
C GLY A 419 -10.43 -17.51 6.40
N CYS A 420 -9.14 -17.66 6.67
CA CYS A 420 -8.14 -16.63 6.54
C CYS A 420 -6.93 -17.21 5.81
N THR A 421 -6.54 -16.65 4.66
CA THR A 421 -5.42 -17.17 3.85
C THR A 421 -4.50 -16.03 3.43
N SER A 422 -3.20 -16.30 3.24
CA SER A 422 -2.27 -15.25 2.80
C SER A 422 -2.67 -14.66 1.44
N ASN A 423 -2.54 -13.34 1.29
CA ASN A 423 -2.84 -12.66 0.03
C ASN A 423 -1.67 -12.78 -0.94
N LYS A 424 -1.61 -13.90 -1.66
CA LYS A 424 -0.54 -14.17 -2.63
C LYS A 424 -0.50 -13.19 -3.81
N TYR A 425 -1.65 -12.62 -4.19
CA TYR A 425 -1.74 -11.73 -5.35
C TYR A 425 -1.24 -10.32 -5.05
N ARG A 426 -1.45 -9.82 -3.81
CA ARG A 426 -0.84 -8.55 -3.38
C ARG A 426 0.56 -8.74 -2.82
N GLY A 427 0.89 -9.93 -2.32
CA GLY A 427 2.15 -10.25 -1.65
C GLY A 427 2.22 -9.84 -0.17
N ALA A 428 1.25 -9.08 0.34
CA ALA A 428 1.15 -8.67 1.74
C ALA A 428 -0.29 -8.78 2.26
N GLY A 429 -0.45 -8.93 3.58
CA GLY A 429 -1.74 -9.10 4.23
C GLY A 429 -2.38 -10.46 3.95
N CYS A 430 -3.70 -10.54 4.18
CA CYS A 430 -4.45 -11.77 4.03
C CYS A 430 -5.82 -11.56 3.37
N TYR A 431 -6.40 -12.65 2.91
CA TYR A 431 -7.79 -12.74 2.57
C TYR A 431 -8.60 -13.24 3.75
N PHE A 432 -9.67 -12.53 4.11
CA PHE A 432 -10.50 -12.87 5.26
C PHE A 432 -11.97 -13.10 4.92
N GLY A 433 -12.52 -14.18 5.46
CA GLY A 433 -13.91 -14.60 5.23
C GLY A 433 -14.94 -13.98 6.18
N PRO A 434 -16.23 -14.30 5.97
CA PRO A 434 -17.34 -13.83 6.82
C PRO A 434 -17.27 -14.35 8.27
N ASP A 435 -16.60 -15.49 8.51
CA ASP A 435 -16.38 -16.05 9.84
C ASP A 435 -15.33 -15.27 10.64
N VAL A 436 -14.25 -14.83 10.00
CA VAL A 436 -13.22 -13.94 10.60
C VAL A 436 -13.87 -12.61 10.98
N THR A 437 -14.64 -12.03 10.06
CA THR A 437 -15.43 -10.81 10.31
C THR A 437 -16.36 -10.98 11.51
N SER A 438 -17.15 -12.05 11.52
CA SER A 438 -18.12 -12.27 12.60
C SER A 438 -17.45 -12.47 13.96
N ARG A 439 -16.28 -13.12 14.00
CA ARG A 439 -15.50 -13.33 15.23
C ARG A 439 -14.97 -12.02 15.79
N LEU A 440 -14.36 -11.18 14.95
CA LEU A 440 -13.80 -9.90 15.36
C LEU A 440 -14.91 -8.93 15.81
N LEU A 441 -15.98 -8.81 15.04
CA LEU A 441 -17.11 -7.95 15.41
C LEU A 441 -17.74 -8.39 16.74
N LYS A 442 -17.85 -9.70 16.99
CA LYS A 442 -18.32 -10.22 18.28
C LYS A 442 -17.33 -9.93 19.41
N LYS A 443 -16.01 -10.11 19.20
CA LYS A 443 -14.96 -9.87 20.22
C LYS A 443 -15.02 -8.44 20.75
N TYR A 444 -15.16 -7.45 19.87
CA TYR A 444 -15.15 -6.02 20.25
C TYR A 444 -16.54 -5.37 20.29
N ASN A 445 -17.62 -6.17 20.25
CA ASN A 445 -19.01 -5.68 20.27
C ASN A 445 -19.32 -4.63 19.17
N LEU A 446 -18.75 -4.83 17.98
CA LEU A 446 -18.93 -3.99 16.81
C LEU A 446 -20.08 -4.52 15.92
N LYS A 447 -20.68 -3.62 15.15
CA LYS A 447 -21.76 -3.89 14.19
C LYS A 447 -21.22 -4.14 12.78
N MET A 448 -20.19 -3.39 12.38
CA MET A 448 -19.75 -3.32 10.99
C MET A 448 -18.29 -2.88 10.86
N LEU A 449 -17.65 -3.31 9.77
CA LEU A 449 -16.35 -2.86 9.28
C LEU A 449 -16.56 -2.04 8.00
N ILE A 450 -16.00 -0.84 7.94
CA ILE A 450 -15.86 -0.06 6.70
C ILE A 450 -14.39 -0.03 6.33
N ARG A 451 -14.09 -0.29 5.06
CA ARG A 451 -12.73 -0.33 4.53
C ARG A 451 -12.64 0.27 3.12
N SER A 452 -11.44 0.44 2.58
CA SER A 452 -11.21 1.07 1.27
C SER A 452 -10.34 0.20 0.34
N HIS A 453 -9.18 0.63 -0.16
CA HIS A 453 -8.08 -0.16 -0.79
C HIS A 453 -8.38 -0.99 -2.06
N GLU A 454 -9.64 -1.34 -2.33
CA GLU A 454 -10.07 -2.04 -3.54
C GLU A 454 -11.00 -1.14 -4.34
N CYS A 455 -10.61 -0.86 -5.59
CA CYS A 455 -11.47 -0.19 -6.54
C CYS A 455 -12.75 -1.01 -6.78
N LYS A 456 -13.92 -0.42 -6.56
CA LYS A 456 -15.22 -1.07 -6.85
C LYS A 456 -15.93 -0.34 -7.97
N GLN A 457 -16.56 -1.11 -8.85
CA GLN A 457 -17.24 -0.62 -10.05
C GLN A 457 -18.22 0.53 -9.78
N GLU A 458 -18.98 0.43 -8.69
CA GLU A 458 -19.99 1.41 -8.28
C GLU A 458 -19.46 2.39 -7.20
N GLY A 459 -18.15 2.37 -6.93
CA GLY A 459 -17.49 3.13 -5.86
C GLY A 459 -17.66 2.53 -4.47
N TYR A 460 -18.48 1.48 -4.33
CA TYR A 460 -18.62 0.75 -3.08
C TYR A 460 -19.04 -0.71 -3.30
N GLU A 461 -18.86 -1.54 -2.28
CA GLU A 461 -19.36 -2.92 -2.24
C GLU A 461 -19.78 -3.27 -0.80
N VAL A 462 -20.82 -4.11 -0.66
CA VAL A 462 -21.29 -4.58 0.64
C VAL A 462 -21.31 -6.10 0.67
N ILE A 463 -20.55 -6.71 1.57
CA ILE A 463 -20.36 -8.16 1.65
C ILE A 463 -20.47 -8.67 3.11
N HIS A 464 -20.25 -9.98 3.29
CA HIS A 464 -20.33 -10.67 4.58
C HIS A 464 -21.69 -10.46 5.29
N GLY A 465 -22.78 -10.43 4.50
CA GLY A 465 -24.13 -10.21 5.00
C GLY A 465 -24.36 -8.80 5.54
N GLY A 466 -23.75 -7.77 4.93
CA GLY A 466 -23.91 -6.38 5.35
C GLY A 466 -22.94 -5.91 6.44
N LYS A 467 -21.95 -6.74 6.79
CA LYS A 467 -21.00 -6.48 7.88
C LYS A 467 -19.69 -5.84 7.44
N VAL A 468 -19.35 -5.95 6.15
CA VAL A 468 -18.16 -5.32 5.57
C VAL A 468 -18.59 -4.46 4.41
N ILE A 469 -18.14 -3.20 4.42
CA ILE A 469 -18.36 -2.24 3.34
C ILE A 469 -17.01 -1.82 2.80
N THR A 470 -16.80 -1.97 1.50
CA THR A 470 -15.69 -1.33 0.78
C THR A 470 -16.17 -0.01 0.20
N ILE A 471 -15.44 1.10 0.43
CA ILE A 471 -15.72 2.43 -0.12
C ILE A 471 -14.48 2.96 -0.85
N PHE A 472 -14.67 3.45 -2.08
CA PHE A 472 -13.61 3.92 -2.95
C PHE A 472 -14.01 5.25 -3.58
N SER A 473 -13.20 6.29 -3.38
CA SER A 473 -13.57 7.65 -3.73
C SER A 473 -12.94 8.15 -5.03
N ALA A 474 -11.93 7.51 -5.61
CA ALA A 474 -11.40 7.87 -6.92
C ALA A 474 -12.29 7.38 -8.07
N SER A 475 -12.86 8.29 -8.88
CA SER A 475 -13.66 7.90 -10.05
C SER A 475 -12.79 7.82 -11.30
N ASN A 476 -13.17 6.98 -12.27
CA ASN A 476 -12.36 6.74 -13.48
C ASN A 476 -10.90 6.43 -13.12
N TYR A 477 -10.71 5.51 -12.17
CA TYR A 477 -9.42 5.23 -11.55
C TYR A 477 -8.41 4.76 -12.60
N TYR A 478 -8.79 3.72 -13.36
CA TYR A 478 -8.00 3.17 -14.47
C TYR A 478 -8.22 3.92 -15.79
N GLU A 479 -9.48 4.16 -16.17
CA GLU A 479 -9.85 4.75 -17.46
C GLU A 479 -11.16 5.54 -17.34
N GLU A 480 -11.41 6.51 -18.23
CA GLU A 480 -12.70 7.20 -18.26
C GLU A 480 -13.85 6.20 -18.49
N GLY A 481 -14.75 6.12 -17.52
CA GLY A 481 -15.86 5.16 -17.53
C GLY A 481 -15.61 3.87 -16.73
N SER A 482 -14.41 3.61 -16.20
CA SER A 482 -14.07 2.35 -15.53
C SER A 482 -14.92 2.09 -14.28
N ASN A 483 -14.95 3.05 -13.36
CA ASN A 483 -15.66 2.97 -12.09
C ASN A 483 -16.23 4.33 -11.69
N ARG A 484 -17.23 4.29 -10.80
CA ARG A 484 -17.71 5.46 -10.06
C ARG A 484 -16.86 5.66 -8.81
N GLY A 485 -16.81 6.89 -8.33
CA GLY A 485 -16.39 7.20 -6.96
C GLY A 485 -17.61 7.23 -6.04
N ALA A 486 -17.41 6.96 -4.76
CA ALA A 486 -18.46 7.14 -3.76
C ALA A 486 -17.88 7.58 -2.41
N TYR A 487 -18.74 8.18 -1.59
CA TYR A 487 -18.49 8.40 -0.16
C TYR A 487 -19.72 7.97 0.65
N ILE A 488 -19.51 7.66 1.93
CA ILE A 488 -20.57 7.26 2.86
C ILE A 488 -20.94 8.46 3.72
N LYS A 489 -22.24 8.61 3.96
CA LYS A 489 -22.80 9.45 5.00
C LYS A 489 -23.37 8.56 6.09
N LEU A 490 -22.76 8.60 7.27
CA LEU A 490 -23.15 7.76 8.40
C LEU A 490 -23.89 8.61 9.44
N ASN A 491 -25.13 8.24 9.73
CA ASN A 491 -25.99 8.90 10.71
C ASN A 491 -25.88 8.24 12.10
N PRO A 492 -26.55 8.74 13.15
CA PRO A 492 -26.42 8.21 14.51
C PRO A 492 -27.11 6.86 14.70
N ASN A 493 -27.97 6.48 13.77
CA ASN A 493 -28.54 5.12 13.71
C ASN A 493 -27.56 4.11 13.08
N LEU A 494 -26.36 4.57 12.69
CA LEU A 494 -25.32 3.79 12.03
C LEU A 494 -25.85 3.08 10.78
N ILE A 495 -26.63 3.83 9.99
CA ILE A 495 -27.14 3.40 8.69
C ILE A 495 -26.31 4.12 7.61
N PRO A 496 -25.50 3.40 6.83
CA PRO A 496 -24.67 4.01 5.81
C PRO A 496 -25.53 4.43 4.60
N ARG A 497 -25.43 5.70 4.20
CA ARG A 497 -25.97 6.20 2.94
C ARG A 497 -24.83 6.44 1.95
N PHE A 498 -24.88 5.75 0.82
CA PHE A 498 -23.89 5.90 -0.24
C PHE A 498 -24.24 7.06 -1.17
N VAL A 499 -23.29 7.93 -1.45
CA VAL A 499 -23.40 8.96 -2.48
C VAL A 499 -22.38 8.67 -3.57
N GLN A 500 -22.88 8.24 -4.73
CA GLN A 500 -22.05 7.92 -5.88
C GLN A 500 -21.88 9.15 -6.79
N TYR A 501 -20.73 9.23 -7.43
CA TYR A 501 -20.42 10.27 -8.38
C TYR A 501 -19.41 9.78 -9.43
N GLN A 502 -19.23 10.59 -10.46
CA GLN A 502 -18.22 10.35 -11.49
C GLN A 502 -17.82 11.70 -12.06
N VAL A 503 -16.54 12.01 -12.05
CA VAL A 503 -15.99 13.18 -12.73
C VAL A 503 -16.06 12.93 -14.24
N SER A 504 -16.38 13.95 -15.02
CA SER A 504 -16.22 13.91 -16.47
C SER A 504 -15.91 15.31 -16.98
N LYS A 505 -15.02 15.39 -17.96
CA LYS A 505 -14.62 16.66 -18.60
C LYS A 505 -15.70 17.19 -19.55
N HIS A 506 -16.65 16.35 -19.97
CA HIS A 506 -17.68 16.68 -20.95
C HIS A 506 -19.07 16.26 -20.43
N THR A 507 -20.09 17.09 -20.67
CA THR A 507 -21.50 16.66 -20.53
C THR A 507 -21.77 15.53 -21.53
N ARG A 508 -21.78 14.29 -21.02
CA ARG A 508 -21.71 13.05 -21.82
C ARG A 508 -22.79 12.95 -22.91
N LYS A 509 -22.35 12.68 -24.14
CA LYS A 509 -23.20 12.24 -25.28
C LYS A 509 -23.11 10.72 -25.55
N GLU A 510 -22.28 9.98 -24.83
CA GLU A 510 -21.99 8.57 -25.13
C GLU A 510 -22.95 7.57 -24.47
N THR A 511 -23.30 6.53 -25.21
CA THR A 511 -24.11 5.40 -24.74
C THR A 511 -23.31 4.49 -23.80
N LEU A 512 -24.02 3.67 -23.01
CA LEU A 512 -23.39 2.67 -22.12
C LEU A 512 -22.50 1.69 -22.91
N ASN A 513 -22.93 1.26 -24.09
CA ASN A 513 -22.15 0.38 -24.98
C ASN A 513 -20.81 1.01 -25.36
N GLN A 514 -20.79 2.28 -25.78
CA GLN A 514 -19.58 2.97 -26.19
C GLN A 514 -18.58 3.05 -25.03
N ARG A 515 -19.05 3.43 -23.84
CA ARG A 515 -18.18 3.50 -22.65
C ARG A 515 -17.58 2.16 -22.29
N VAL A 516 -18.38 1.09 -22.29
CA VAL A 516 -17.86 -0.26 -21.99
C VAL A 516 -16.85 -0.69 -23.04
N SER A 517 -17.06 -0.37 -24.32
CA SER A 517 -16.08 -0.66 -25.37
C SER A 517 -14.76 0.10 -25.16
N VAL A 518 -14.78 1.38 -24.80
CA VAL A 518 -13.56 2.15 -24.53
C VAL A 518 -12.77 1.54 -23.37
N VAL A 519 -13.44 1.27 -22.25
CA VAL A 519 -12.81 0.66 -21.07
C VAL A 519 -12.26 -0.73 -21.38
N GLU A 520 -13.02 -1.56 -22.11
CA GLU A 520 -12.59 -2.90 -22.52
C GLU A 520 -11.37 -2.84 -23.46
N CYS A 521 -11.36 -1.93 -24.44
CA CYS A 521 -10.22 -1.76 -25.33
C CYS A 521 -8.96 -1.32 -24.57
N SER A 522 -9.09 -0.38 -23.63
CA SER A 522 -7.99 0.07 -22.78
C SER A 522 -7.45 -1.08 -21.92
N ALA A 523 -8.33 -1.83 -21.26
CA ALA A 523 -7.95 -3.00 -20.46
C ALA A 523 -7.23 -4.07 -21.29
N LEU A 524 -7.78 -4.42 -22.47
CA LEU A 524 -7.16 -5.40 -23.36
C LEU A 524 -5.83 -4.92 -23.94
N LYS A 525 -5.65 -3.61 -24.15
CA LYS A 525 -4.37 -3.03 -24.55
C LYS A 525 -3.32 -3.25 -23.45
N SER A 526 -3.61 -2.87 -22.21
CA SER A 526 -2.70 -3.10 -21.08
C SER A 526 -2.37 -4.58 -20.88
N LEU A 527 -3.37 -5.46 -21.06
CA LEU A 527 -3.14 -6.91 -20.99
C LEU A 527 -2.23 -7.40 -22.12
N ARG A 528 -2.43 -6.96 -23.36
CA ARG A 528 -1.57 -7.32 -24.50
C ARG A 528 -0.14 -6.83 -24.30
N GLU A 529 0.06 -5.62 -23.76
CA GLU A 529 1.38 -5.11 -23.39
C GLU A 529 2.06 -6.04 -22.38
N LYS A 530 1.34 -6.46 -21.33
CA LYS A 530 1.85 -7.41 -20.32
C LYS A 530 2.16 -8.80 -20.88
N ILE A 531 1.33 -9.29 -21.81
CA ILE A 531 1.57 -10.54 -22.56
C ILE A 531 2.87 -10.43 -23.35
N TYR A 532 3.07 -9.30 -24.03
CA TYR A 532 4.27 -9.05 -24.81
C TYR A 532 5.54 -8.97 -23.96
N THR A 533 5.48 -8.37 -22.76
CA THR A 533 6.61 -8.35 -21.83
C THR A 533 6.98 -9.73 -21.25
N HIS A 534 6.24 -10.79 -21.59
CA HIS A 534 6.52 -12.18 -21.20
C HIS A 534 6.57 -13.11 -22.43
N ARG A 535 6.80 -12.55 -23.63
CA ARG A 535 6.68 -13.27 -24.90
C ARG A 535 7.55 -14.51 -24.97
N LEU A 536 8.82 -14.46 -24.54
CA LEU A 536 9.72 -15.61 -24.65
C LEU A 536 9.33 -16.72 -23.68
N GLU A 537 9.04 -16.36 -22.43
CA GLU A 537 8.58 -17.31 -21.40
C GLU A 537 7.26 -17.98 -21.82
N LEU A 538 6.35 -17.22 -22.45
CA LEU A 538 5.11 -17.77 -23.02
C LEU A 538 5.38 -18.71 -24.20
N ILE A 539 6.23 -18.34 -25.16
CA ILE A 539 6.56 -19.21 -26.30
C ILE A 539 7.21 -20.51 -25.83
N GLU A 540 8.13 -20.43 -24.86
CA GLU A 540 8.75 -21.63 -24.27
C GLU A 540 7.70 -22.54 -23.63
N THR A 541 6.78 -21.97 -22.86
CA THR A 541 5.70 -22.72 -22.21
C THR A 541 4.73 -23.31 -23.24
N PHE A 542 4.35 -22.58 -24.29
CA PHE A 542 3.48 -23.09 -25.35
C PHE A 542 4.13 -24.28 -26.07
N LYS A 543 5.44 -24.23 -26.34
CA LYS A 543 6.18 -25.34 -26.95
C LYS A 543 6.22 -26.61 -26.09
N GLN A 544 6.14 -26.49 -24.76
CA GLN A 544 6.02 -27.66 -23.89
C GLN A 544 4.67 -28.39 -24.09
N TYR A 545 3.62 -27.65 -24.44
CA TYR A 545 2.30 -28.21 -24.77
C TYR A 545 2.16 -28.60 -26.26
N ASP A 546 3.08 -28.15 -27.12
CA ASP A 546 3.11 -28.43 -28.57
C ASP A 546 4.45 -29.10 -28.97
N PRO A 547 4.72 -30.34 -28.54
CA PRO A 547 5.99 -31.02 -28.81
C PRO A 547 6.23 -31.32 -30.30
N ASN A 548 5.17 -31.25 -31.11
CA ASN A 548 5.22 -31.48 -32.55
C ASN A 548 5.35 -30.18 -33.37
N ASP A 549 5.52 -29.02 -32.70
CA ASP A 549 5.68 -27.69 -33.32
C ASP A 549 4.59 -27.37 -34.36
N THR A 550 3.35 -27.72 -34.04
CA THR A 550 2.21 -27.54 -34.93
C THR A 550 1.72 -26.09 -35.00
N GLY A 551 2.04 -25.27 -34.00
CA GLY A 551 1.52 -23.91 -33.83
C GLY A 551 0.16 -23.85 -33.11
N TYR A 552 -0.41 -24.99 -32.71
CA TYR A 552 -1.76 -25.08 -32.15
C TYR A 552 -1.83 -25.88 -30.86
N ILE A 553 -2.49 -25.32 -29.85
CA ILE A 553 -2.75 -25.98 -28.54
C ILE A 553 -4.23 -25.92 -28.17
N SER A 554 -4.69 -26.73 -27.22
CA SER A 554 -6.07 -26.63 -26.75
C SER A 554 -6.31 -25.35 -25.96
N VAL A 555 -7.58 -24.90 -25.90
CA VAL A 555 -7.97 -23.74 -25.06
C VAL A 555 -7.62 -23.95 -23.58
N GLY A 556 -7.60 -25.21 -23.12
CA GLY A 556 -7.22 -25.53 -21.75
C GLY A 556 -5.74 -25.34 -21.47
N GLU A 557 -4.89 -25.84 -22.37
CA GLU A 557 -3.42 -25.70 -22.28
C GLU A 557 -3.01 -24.24 -22.43
N TRP A 558 -3.59 -23.51 -23.39
CA TRP A 558 -3.35 -22.08 -23.53
C TRP A 558 -3.69 -21.31 -22.25
N ALA A 559 -4.86 -21.56 -21.66
CA ALA A 559 -5.26 -20.89 -20.42
C ALA A 559 -4.30 -21.19 -19.26
N LEU A 560 -3.83 -22.44 -19.13
CA LEU A 560 -2.87 -22.83 -18.10
C LEU A 560 -1.51 -22.16 -18.32
N ALA A 561 -1.02 -22.10 -19.56
CA ALA A 561 0.24 -21.43 -19.90
C ALA A 561 0.19 -19.93 -19.60
N MET A 562 -0.92 -19.26 -19.92
CA MET A 562 -1.11 -17.84 -19.62
C MET A 562 -1.13 -17.60 -18.09
N GLU A 563 -1.83 -18.44 -17.33
CA GLU A 563 -1.88 -18.37 -15.88
C GLU A 563 -0.52 -18.65 -15.22
N SER A 564 0.22 -19.64 -15.73
CA SER A 564 1.51 -20.04 -15.17
C SER A 564 2.63 -19.04 -15.42
N VAL A 565 2.60 -18.31 -16.54
CA VAL A 565 3.64 -17.33 -16.88
C VAL A 565 3.31 -15.94 -16.36
N LEU A 566 2.06 -15.49 -16.51
CA LEU A 566 1.69 -14.11 -16.15
C LEU A 566 1.28 -13.97 -14.69
N HIS A 567 0.91 -15.07 -14.02
CA HIS A 567 0.44 -15.10 -12.64
C HIS A 567 -0.74 -14.13 -12.35
N LEU A 568 -1.52 -13.79 -13.37
CA LEU A 568 -2.71 -12.94 -13.25
C LEU A 568 -3.95 -13.81 -12.98
N ASP A 569 -4.74 -13.44 -11.95
CA ASP A 569 -6.03 -14.07 -11.66
C ASP A 569 -7.09 -13.60 -12.66
N LEU A 570 -7.08 -14.18 -13.86
CA LEU A 570 -7.96 -13.82 -14.96
C LEU A 570 -8.72 -15.02 -15.51
N PRO A 571 -9.98 -14.83 -15.96
CA PRO A 571 -10.75 -15.89 -16.59
C PRO A 571 -10.27 -16.12 -18.03
N TRP A 572 -9.06 -16.65 -18.22
CA TRP A 572 -8.37 -16.79 -19.50
C TRP A 572 -9.24 -17.42 -20.59
N ARG A 573 -9.95 -18.52 -20.27
CA ARG A 573 -10.86 -19.19 -21.21
C ARG A 573 -11.95 -18.26 -21.79
N THR A 574 -12.40 -17.28 -21.02
CA THR A 574 -13.38 -16.25 -21.46
C THR A 574 -12.70 -15.20 -22.34
N LEU A 575 -11.49 -14.77 -21.95
CA LEU A 575 -10.68 -13.77 -22.66
C LEU A 575 -10.12 -14.27 -23.99
N ARG A 576 -9.99 -15.59 -24.18
CA ARG A 576 -9.52 -16.25 -25.40
C ARG A 576 -10.10 -15.62 -26.68
N SER A 577 -11.41 -15.39 -26.73
CA SER A 577 -12.10 -14.80 -27.90
C SER A 577 -11.69 -13.36 -28.26
N ARG A 578 -10.94 -12.70 -27.38
CA ARG A 578 -10.44 -11.32 -27.55
C ARG A 578 -8.93 -11.24 -27.74
N LEU A 579 -8.21 -12.32 -27.46
CA LEU A 579 -6.75 -12.34 -27.39
C LEU A 579 -6.10 -13.25 -28.43
N VAL A 580 -6.79 -14.30 -28.89
CA VAL A 580 -6.21 -15.29 -29.82
C VAL A 580 -7.23 -15.76 -30.85
N GLN A 581 -6.71 -16.19 -31.99
CA GLN A 581 -7.47 -16.80 -33.07
C GLN A 581 -7.62 -18.31 -32.87
N LEU A 582 -8.61 -18.90 -33.53
CA LEU A 582 -8.82 -20.34 -33.55
C LEU A 582 -8.52 -20.88 -34.95
N GLY A 583 -7.84 -22.02 -34.99
CA GLY A 583 -7.72 -22.83 -36.19
C GLY A 583 -9.05 -23.47 -36.60
N SER A 584 -9.04 -24.13 -37.75
CA SER A 584 -10.21 -24.82 -38.33
C SER A 584 -10.75 -25.97 -37.46
N ASP A 585 -9.97 -26.44 -36.49
CA ASP A 585 -10.27 -27.54 -35.57
C ASP A 585 -10.58 -27.08 -34.14
N GLU A 586 -10.89 -25.79 -33.95
CA GLU A 586 -11.15 -25.15 -32.66
C GLU A 586 -9.94 -25.14 -31.69
N ARG A 587 -8.74 -25.47 -32.16
CA ARG A 587 -7.49 -25.27 -31.39
C ARG A 587 -7.02 -23.81 -31.49
N VAL A 588 -6.31 -23.37 -30.46
CA VAL A 588 -5.78 -22.02 -30.34
C VAL A 588 -4.48 -21.90 -31.14
N ASP A 589 -4.44 -20.98 -32.08
CA ASP A 589 -3.17 -20.48 -32.63
C ASP A 589 -2.52 -19.60 -31.56
N TYR A 590 -1.53 -20.13 -30.87
CA TYR A 590 -0.94 -19.45 -29.72
C TYR A 590 -0.02 -18.30 -30.12
N LEU A 591 0.48 -18.24 -31.37
CA LEU A 591 1.31 -17.13 -31.82
C LEU A 591 0.45 -15.90 -32.18
N SER A 592 -0.81 -16.12 -32.55
CA SER A 592 -1.76 -15.03 -32.80
C SER A 592 -1.98 -14.08 -31.62
N CYS A 593 -1.59 -14.47 -30.40
CA CYS A 593 -1.64 -13.58 -29.24
C CYS A 593 -0.72 -12.35 -29.36
N PHE A 594 0.21 -12.35 -30.33
CA PHE A 594 1.17 -11.29 -30.56
C PHE A 594 0.87 -10.43 -31.81
N ASP A 595 -0.15 -10.77 -32.61
CA ASP A 595 -0.38 -10.14 -33.93
C ASP A 595 -0.91 -8.70 -33.86
N ASP A 596 -1.65 -8.34 -32.81
CA ASP A 596 -2.36 -7.05 -32.67
C ASP A 596 -1.51 -5.89 -32.12
N LEU A 597 -0.20 -6.04 -32.05
CA LEU A 597 0.71 -5.11 -31.36
C LEU A 597 1.50 -4.25 -32.36
N GLU A 598 0.87 -3.19 -32.89
CA GLU A 598 1.60 -2.03 -33.43
C GLU A 598 2.28 -1.28 -32.26
N ILE A 599 3.36 -1.87 -31.73
CA ILE A 599 4.25 -1.19 -30.78
C ILE A 599 5.28 -0.45 -31.62
N GLU A 600 5.34 0.88 -31.49
CA GLU A 600 6.49 1.67 -31.98
C GLU A 600 7.76 1.03 -31.42
N GLN A 601 8.57 0.38 -32.27
CA GLN A 601 9.81 -0.25 -31.86
C GLN A 601 10.76 0.81 -31.28
N PRO A 602 11.08 0.79 -29.98
CA PRO A 602 12.23 1.51 -29.49
C PRO A 602 13.43 0.56 -29.65
N LEU A 603 14.38 0.96 -30.49
CA LEU A 603 15.70 0.36 -30.67
C LEU A 603 15.72 -0.88 -31.58
N LYS A 604 16.04 -0.63 -32.85
CA LYS A 604 16.69 -1.62 -33.70
C LYS A 604 18.03 -1.98 -33.05
N GLU A 605 18.29 -3.28 -32.90
CA GLU A 605 19.55 -3.89 -32.43
C GLU A 605 19.71 -4.10 -30.92
N VAL A 606 18.82 -4.86 -30.26
CA VAL A 606 19.20 -5.61 -29.05
C VAL A 606 18.56 -7.01 -29.04
N GLN A 607 19.22 -7.99 -28.41
CA GLN A 607 18.78 -9.39 -28.36
C GLN A 607 17.36 -9.53 -27.74
N PRO A 608 16.51 -10.45 -28.24
CA PRO A 608 15.12 -10.57 -27.77
C PRO A 608 14.95 -10.81 -26.25
N ALA A 609 15.89 -11.51 -25.62
CA ALA A 609 15.88 -11.79 -24.17
C ALA A 609 16.19 -10.56 -23.30
N LEU A 610 16.96 -9.63 -23.87
CA LEU A 610 17.26 -8.35 -23.26
C LEU A 610 16.05 -7.42 -23.40
N VAL A 611 15.41 -7.35 -24.57
CA VAL A 611 14.17 -6.58 -24.80
C VAL A 611 13.05 -6.93 -23.80
N GLU A 612 12.91 -8.20 -23.41
CA GLU A 612 11.89 -8.61 -22.44
C GLU A 612 12.19 -8.13 -21.01
N THR A 613 13.44 -8.29 -20.57
CA THR A 613 13.90 -7.75 -19.27
C THR A 613 13.82 -6.22 -19.27
N PHE A 614 14.16 -5.60 -20.40
CA PHE A 614 14.08 -4.17 -20.63
C PHE A 614 12.64 -3.69 -20.52
N CYS A 615 11.68 -4.28 -21.22
CA CYS A 615 10.26 -3.90 -21.11
C CYS A 615 9.68 -4.14 -19.71
N ARG A 616 10.15 -5.17 -19.00
CA ARG A 616 9.64 -5.56 -17.67
C ARG A 616 9.99 -4.56 -16.57
N TYR A 617 11.21 -4.00 -16.61
CA TYR A 617 11.71 -3.10 -15.56
C TYR A 617 12.04 -1.69 -16.07
N ARG A 618 11.74 -1.34 -17.34
CA ARG A 618 12.13 -0.07 -17.96
C ARG A 618 11.76 1.13 -17.10
N ASN A 619 10.50 1.22 -16.70
CA ASN A 619 9.98 2.37 -15.95
C ASN A 619 10.57 2.44 -14.54
N ASP A 620 10.83 1.28 -13.92
CA ASP A 620 11.38 1.16 -12.57
C ASP A 620 12.86 1.60 -12.57
N LEU A 621 13.64 1.06 -13.52
CA LEU A 621 15.05 1.39 -13.69
C LEU A 621 15.24 2.80 -14.22
N GLU A 622 14.37 3.31 -15.09
CA GLU A 622 14.38 4.70 -15.55
C GLU A 622 14.05 5.66 -14.40
N THR A 623 13.13 5.28 -13.50
CA THR A 623 12.84 6.09 -12.31
C THR A 623 14.04 6.10 -11.35
N ILE A 624 14.65 4.94 -11.08
CA ILE A 624 15.84 4.84 -10.24
C ILE A 624 17.01 5.60 -10.88
N PHE A 625 17.22 5.44 -12.18
CA PHE A 625 18.25 6.14 -12.94
C PHE A 625 18.07 7.65 -12.84
N ASN A 626 16.85 8.16 -13.05
CA ASN A 626 16.53 9.59 -12.90
C ASN A 626 16.61 10.11 -11.45
N ILE A 627 16.55 9.24 -10.44
CA ILE A 627 16.77 9.60 -9.04
C ILE A 627 18.28 9.71 -8.77
N ILE A 628 19.07 8.85 -9.39
CA ILE A 628 20.54 8.84 -9.26
C ILE A 628 21.14 10.00 -10.05
N ASP A 629 20.71 10.22 -11.29
CA ASP A 629 21.08 11.32 -12.20
C ASP A 629 20.50 12.65 -11.69
N LYS A 630 21.20 13.27 -10.74
CA LYS A 630 20.77 14.48 -10.05
C LYS A 630 20.91 15.70 -10.95
N ASP A 631 21.92 15.71 -11.81
CA ASP A 631 22.19 16.81 -12.71
C ASP A 631 21.41 16.72 -14.04
N ARG A 632 20.75 15.58 -14.30
CA ARG A 632 19.96 15.29 -15.51
C ARG A 632 20.80 15.27 -16.77
N SER A 633 22.05 14.86 -16.63
CA SER A 633 22.97 14.71 -17.76
C SER A 633 22.59 13.54 -18.67
N GLY A 634 21.74 12.62 -18.19
CA GLY A 634 21.43 11.37 -18.88
C GLY A 634 22.49 10.29 -18.68
N LEU A 635 23.47 10.55 -17.81
CA LEU A 635 24.55 9.65 -17.41
C LEU A 635 24.65 9.67 -15.88
N ILE A 636 24.89 8.53 -15.25
CA ILE A 636 25.14 8.48 -13.81
C ILE A 636 26.64 8.60 -13.59
N SER A 637 27.10 9.71 -13.01
CA SER A 637 28.49 9.78 -12.57
C SER A 637 28.77 8.81 -11.42
N ILE A 638 30.02 8.35 -11.29
CA ILE A 638 30.44 7.53 -10.13
C ILE A 638 30.11 8.23 -8.81
N GLU A 639 30.16 9.55 -8.77
CA GLU A 639 29.81 10.33 -7.59
C GLU A 639 28.31 10.29 -7.27
N GLU A 640 27.45 10.39 -8.29
CA GLU A 640 26.00 10.26 -8.15
C GLU A 640 25.59 8.84 -7.76
N PHE A 641 26.21 7.84 -8.40
CA PHE A 641 26.04 6.44 -8.03
C PHE A 641 26.44 6.24 -6.56
N ARG A 642 27.61 6.75 -6.17
CA ARG A 642 28.13 6.67 -4.80
C ARG A 642 27.23 7.38 -3.80
N GLN A 643 26.75 8.57 -4.10
CA GLN A 643 25.84 9.31 -3.22
C GLN A 643 24.49 8.59 -3.06
N THR A 644 23.99 7.99 -4.13
CA THR A 644 22.74 7.26 -4.10
C THR A 644 22.90 5.91 -3.40
N TRP A 645 24.02 5.22 -3.58
CA TRP A 645 24.33 4.00 -2.85
C TRP A 645 24.58 4.28 -1.37
N ARG A 646 25.31 5.34 -1.01
CA ARG A 646 25.42 5.81 0.39
C ARG A 646 24.05 6.15 0.97
N PHE A 647 23.15 6.73 0.17
CA PHE A 647 21.76 6.96 0.57
C PHE A 647 21.01 5.63 0.80
N PHE A 648 21.07 4.66 -0.12
CA PHE A 648 20.44 3.35 0.06
C PHE A 648 21.04 2.55 1.25
N SER A 649 22.37 2.47 1.34
CA SER A 649 23.13 1.85 2.43
C SER A 649 22.80 2.44 3.79
N SER A 650 22.70 3.77 3.90
CA SER A 650 22.28 4.43 5.15
C SER A 650 20.82 4.19 5.53
N HIS A 651 19.93 3.97 4.56
CA HIS A 651 18.49 3.76 4.81
C HIS A 651 18.14 2.28 5.02
N LEU A 652 18.96 1.35 4.54
CA LEU A 652 18.80 -0.10 4.70
C LEU A 652 19.70 -0.67 5.80
N ASN A 653 20.42 0.22 6.51
CA ASN A 653 21.24 -0.07 7.68
C ASN A 653 22.44 -0.99 7.40
N ILE A 654 23.04 -0.82 6.21
CA ILE A 654 24.08 -1.69 5.66
C ILE A 654 25.31 -0.85 5.37
N ASN A 655 26.42 -1.15 6.05
CA ASN A 655 27.70 -0.46 5.85
C ASN A 655 28.40 -1.06 4.62
N ILE A 656 28.54 -0.26 3.56
CA ILE A 656 29.34 -0.60 2.38
C ILE A 656 30.47 0.41 2.30
N ASP A 657 31.70 -0.07 2.21
CA ASP A 657 32.89 0.77 2.03
C ASP A 657 32.87 1.48 0.66
N ASP A 658 33.37 2.71 0.61
CA ASP A 658 33.42 3.52 -0.61
C ASP A 658 34.21 2.81 -1.72
N GLU A 659 35.20 2.01 -1.36
CA GLU A 659 35.97 1.22 -2.32
C GLU A 659 35.13 0.10 -2.95
N ALA A 660 34.21 -0.50 -2.20
CA ALA A 660 33.29 -1.51 -2.71
C ALA A 660 32.20 -0.90 -3.60
N ILE A 661 31.71 0.30 -3.26
CA ILE A 661 30.77 1.06 -4.11
C ILE A 661 31.43 1.45 -5.43
N ASN A 662 32.69 1.89 -5.38
CA ASN A 662 33.46 2.20 -6.58
C ASN A 662 33.71 0.95 -7.43
N LYS A 663 34.09 -0.18 -6.83
CA LYS A 663 34.25 -1.46 -7.54
C LYS A 663 32.94 -1.91 -8.21
N LEU A 664 31.80 -1.69 -7.55
CA LEU A 664 30.48 -1.96 -8.12
C LEU A 664 30.19 -1.03 -9.31
N ALA A 665 30.42 0.28 -9.16
CA ALA A 665 30.22 1.24 -10.24
C ALA A 665 31.09 0.91 -11.47
N HIS A 666 32.36 0.56 -11.26
CA HIS A 666 33.28 0.18 -12.34
C HIS A 666 32.99 -1.21 -12.94
N ALA A 667 32.26 -2.07 -12.24
CA ALA A 667 31.83 -3.36 -12.77
C ALA A 667 30.55 -3.24 -13.63
N ILE A 668 29.81 -2.14 -13.44
CA ILE A 668 28.60 -1.79 -14.20
C ILE A 668 28.98 -0.96 -15.45
N ASP A 669 29.97 -0.07 -15.34
CA ASP A 669 30.58 0.69 -16.44
C ASP A 669 31.36 -0.25 -17.38
N PHE A 670 30.67 -0.80 -18.38
CA PHE A 670 31.24 -1.78 -19.32
C PHE A 670 32.14 -1.11 -20.36
N ASN A 671 31.83 0.12 -20.74
CA ASN A 671 32.55 0.88 -21.76
C ASN A 671 33.80 1.62 -21.17
N LYS A 672 33.89 1.69 -19.84
CA LYS A 672 34.96 2.31 -19.03
C LYS A 672 35.12 3.81 -19.26
N ASP A 673 34.03 4.51 -19.54
CA ASP A 673 34.02 5.96 -19.76
C ASP A 673 33.96 6.76 -18.44
N GLY A 674 33.84 6.07 -17.30
CA GLY A 674 33.81 6.68 -15.97
C GLY A 674 32.42 7.18 -15.55
N SER A 675 31.40 6.88 -16.34
CA SER A 675 29.99 7.12 -16.07
C SER A 675 29.19 5.84 -16.36
N ILE A 676 27.99 5.74 -15.81
CA ILE A 676 27.09 4.61 -16.06
C ILE A 676 25.94 5.14 -16.90
N ASP A 677 25.87 4.70 -18.15
CA ASP A 677 24.73 5.02 -19.00
C ASP A 677 23.52 4.14 -18.68
N PHE A 678 22.35 4.50 -19.21
CA PHE A 678 21.11 3.78 -18.92
C PHE A 678 21.14 2.32 -19.37
N ASN A 679 21.85 1.99 -20.46
CA ASN A 679 21.96 0.62 -20.96
C ASN A 679 22.91 -0.22 -20.11
N GLU A 680 24.00 0.37 -19.61
CA GLU A 680 24.94 -0.28 -18.69
C GLU A 680 24.30 -0.60 -17.33
N PHE A 681 23.57 0.36 -16.77
CA PHE A 681 22.76 0.17 -15.56
C PHE A 681 21.76 -0.98 -15.70
N LEU A 682 21.20 -1.11 -16.91
CA LEU A 682 20.18 -2.09 -17.27
C LEU A 682 20.76 -3.50 -17.49
N GLU A 683 21.94 -3.61 -18.10
CA GLU A 683 22.67 -4.88 -18.27
C GLU A 683 23.11 -5.47 -16.92
N ALA A 684 23.61 -4.63 -16.01
CA ALA A 684 23.95 -5.07 -14.66
C ALA A 684 22.75 -5.69 -13.92
N PHE A 685 21.56 -5.09 -14.09
CA PHE A 685 20.33 -5.63 -13.54
C PHE A 685 19.93 -6.99 -14.15
N HIS A 686 20.08 -7.14 -15.48
CA HIS A 686 19.78 -8.39 -16.19
C HIS A 686 20.67 -9.56 -15.73
N VAL A 687 21.97 -9.30 -15.52
CA VAL A 687 22.94 -10.32 -15.09
C VAL A 687 22.61 -10.86 -13.70
N VAL A 688 22.21 -9.99 -12.75
CA VAL A 688 21.88 -10.39 -11.38
C VAL A 688 20.60 -11.25 -11.34
N HIS A 689 19.57 -10.85 -12.07
CA HIS A 689 18.30 -11.60 -12.16
C HIS A 689 18.49 -13.02 -12.72
N LYS A 690 19.38 -13.19 -13.71
CA LYS A 690 19.71 -14.51 -14.28
C LYS A 690 20.43 -15.42 -13.28
N PHE A 691 21.18 -14.86 -12.34
CA PHE A 691 21.88 -15.60 -11.29
C PHE A 691 20.92 -16.16 -10.23
N GLU A 692 19.84 -15.44 -9.89
CA GLU A 692 18.82 -15.92 -8.94
C GLU A 692 18.02 -17.11 -9.47
N LYS A 693 17.58 -17.05 -10.74
CA LYS A 693 16.84 -18.16 -11.37
C LYS A 693 17.64 -19.48 -11.40
N ARG A 694 18.97 -19.41 -11.36
CA ARG A 694 19.86 -20.59 -11.33
C ARG A 694 20.05 -21.20 -9.94
N LYS A 695 19.77 -20.47 -8.85
CA LYS A 695 19.86 -21.00 -7.47
C LYS A 695 18.56 -21.66 -6.98
N ASN A 696 17.45 -21.39 -7.65
CA ASN A 696 16.12 -21.92 -7.31
C ASN A 696 15.66 -23.11 -8.19
N GLN A 697 16.55 -23.62 -9.05
CA GLN A 697 16.47 -24.96 -9.66
C GLN A 697 17.36 -25.91 -8.86
#